data_AF-A0AA36JFK4-F1
#
_entry.id   AF-A0AA36JFK4-F1
#
_cell.length_a   1.000
_cell.length_b   1.000
_cell.length_c   1.000
_cell.angle_alpha   90.00
_cell.angle_beta   90.00
_cell.angle_gamma   90.00
#
_symmetry.space_group_name_H-M   'P 1'
#
loop_
_entity.id
_entity.type
_entity.pdbx_description
1 polymer ?
#
loop_
_entity_poly.entity_id
_entity_poly.type
_entity_poly.pdbx_seq_one_letter_code
_entity_poly.pdbx_strand_id
1 'polypeptide(L)'
;MGEEGATTVPQDTEKPGEAKEELPAPVKPVTQAPVQLSFQPGATCGGSAGSGRRFLAWNEHGCLKLCPRRVQVDYFKCRDRSAPRELPSFEGLEFGALGPNFCALSSARKVLLHLATPFLSSRACFEHELPFMERVEALAVGSFVAVFVSPQRLLRIFSTSFLPVAVLAMCGDCVAMVGSDERLFVVLQRCRGRRRENQLHFVLLDVEKGSRIAGGPLPLSPASTLRWIGFEGARPLALDSAGQVRALHGPGWVPVAQLSPHQWPVEADGKVLRCLEAKNGEVRVGAAKRLSSVALQAPFESFVPLAALDRDRAARKAALRVFEEQVKAKESELALDVARHFLAEVPAETLQAIAEKASGSMGGEGGMEHHGTQKAESCWALFHEVKPMGKCEVQPGPKRAPFISRREVFSPLRAGKVSRSQRICSAAMALALFGQDDKPKWFLDDLKKQPKSLTSTTCEMQIMGSQEALTMPIQQSTTVHELKMYIAMKMGIDPGSLTFVMKQGCSWRVQADNEEAARKVFVKGIRSFSRERHVWPNPIAIIGTGHAGLRQAMWFIKNQEFNFVVYDRKDLVGGTSWIDQANETSKLQTELGTYHLQYDEDNPVPKNMSTWPSTAELLQHFREVAEEYGVMPYTKMCTNVKEMTIKVGTKQEQQAEMAQKGQSWVTQTYSLLLEPTDGTGDGRGDRIGETGEPCYQADHSAVIMYPGNLTLPKRTELKGEDTFEGPISYAIMNDFDYKAVTGKRVGILGHGAFAVENLRTCLEYSCSKAYMICRRKNLACPRVVSWYINQSVHPINGPLTMKSFLPAYNLLGFDPWTYYAVMSNDKRTTVTIAQKSRFGIGDVYFLAVSMGICEVIEEDIKRVSPNAIHMQSGKKAEVDVILKLYGFNGNFEVDRLMNVKTMTGYWVDEDFRRYLIAEPIGVNATNFGGTSFSPGVRVWVDYVAYFLWYPKDWPGLRDCGLLPRHSAEPEADRPAYVVDARHGTQTSMGCSAGVPALGERHANLNALKRQKQLECHPTRKYLEECRTEWEEYGKKFKALGAPKDCPPYPYTYKIVENLLAENEADAASKMR
;
A
#
# COMPACT_ATOMS: atom_id res chain seq x y z
N MET A 1 -65.39 -36.90 -48.85
CA MET A 1 -66.61 -36.79 -49.67
C MET A 1 -67.21 -35.45 -49.37
N GLY A 2 -67.26 -34.44 -50.22
CA GLY A 2 -66.97 -34.18 -51.63
C GLY A 2 -67.37 -32.69 -51.77
N GLU A 3 -66.60 -31.84 -52.46
CA GLU A 3 -66.90 -31.46 -53.86
C GLU A 3 -68.36 -31.03 -54.03
N GLU A 4 -68.74 -29.85 -54.52
CA GLU A 4 -68.17 -28.82 -55.40
C GLU A 4 -69.09 -27.59 -55.27
N GLY A 5 -68.61 -26.36 -55.50
CA GLY A 5 -68.96 -25.57 -56.70
C GLY A 5 -70.34 -24.86 -56.60
N ALA A 6 -70.55 -23.59 -56.93
CA ALA A 6 -69.77 -22.63 -57.69
C ALA A 6 -70.32 -21.19 -57.51
N THR A 7 -69.40 -20.21 -57.65
CA THR A 7 -69.52 -18.89 -58.30
C THR A 7 -70.65 -17.89 -57.96
N THR A 8 -70.25 -16.70 -57.46
CA THR A 8 -70.34 -15.39 -58.17
C THR A 8 -69.60 -14.25 -57.39
N VAL A 9 -69.13 -13.23 -58.12
CA VAL A 9 -68.14 -12.15 -57.82
C VAL A 9 -68.72 -10.81 -58.39
N PRO A 10 -68.23 -9.54 -58.18
CA PRO A 10 -67.30 -8.87 -57.23
C PRO A 10 -67.85 -7.56 -56.54
N GLN A 11 -66.99 -6.93 -55.71
CA GLN A 11 -66.55 -5.51 -55.69
C GLN A 11 -66.79 -4.65 -54.43
N ASP A 12 -65.70 -3.96 -54.06
CA ASP A 12 -65.54 -2.76 -53.20
C ASP A 12 -65.16 -2.89 -51.70
N THR A 13 -63.83 -3.06 -51.50
CA THR A 13 -62.87 -2.22 -50.73
C THR A 13 -63.35 -1.44 -49.49
N GLU A 14 -62.74 -1.49 -48.30
CA GLU A 14 -61.65 -2.27 -47.70
C GLU A 14 -61.76 -2.02 -46.16
N LYS A 15 -62.15 -3.05 -45.39
CA LYS A 15 -62.14 -3.15 -43.91
C LYS A 15 -62.23 -4.65 -43.51
N PRO A 16 -62.05 -4.98 -42.23
CA PRO A 16 -60.87 -5.66 -41.65
C PRO A 16 -60.90 -7.22 -41.77
N GLY A 17 -59.73 -7.85 -41.85
CA GLY A 17 -59.59 -9.31 -41.77
C GLY A 17 -58.35 -9.71 -40.98
N GLU A 18 -58.55 -10.61 -40.03
CA GLU A 18 -57.55 -11.20 -39.14
C GLU A 18 -56.44 -11.94 -39.93
N ALA A 19 -55.18 -11.67 -39.57
CA ALA A 19 -54.04 -12.48 -39.98
C ALA A 19 -53.54 -13.28 -38.78
N LYS A 20 -53.46 -14.60 -38.95
CA LYS A 20 -52.68 -15.50 -38.09
C LYS A 20 -51.28 -14.91 -37.88
N GLU A 21 -50.80 -14.90 -36.63
CA GLU A 21 -49.42 -14.59 -36.31
C GLU A 21 -48.48 -15.58 -37.03
N GLU A 22 -48.01 -15.18 -38.20
CA GLU A 22 -46.78 -15.73 -38.78
C GLU A 22 -45.61 -15.30 -37.91
N LEU A 23 -44.84 -16.29 -37.46
CA LEU A 23 -43.51 -16.09 -36.91
C LEU A 23 -42.72 -15.13 -37.81
N PRO A 24 -42.14 -14.05 -37.27
CA PRO A 24 -41.41 -13.10 -38.08
C PRO A 24 -40.25 -13.79 -38.77
N ALA A 25 -40.12 -13.54 -40.08
CA ALA A 25 -39.00 -14.01 -40.90
C ALA A 25 -37.66 -13.76 -40.18
N PRO A 26 -36.68 -14.68 -40.32
CA PRO A 26 -35.40 -14.54 -39.66
C PRO A 26 -34.78 -13.20 -40.05
N VAL A 27 -34.62 -12.33 -39.04
CA VAL A 27 -33.90 -11.08 -39.16
C VAL A 27 -32.51 -11.40 -39.71
N LYS A 28 -32.19 -10.88 -40.89
CA LYS A 28 -30.83 -10.99 -41.44
C LYS A 28 -29.83 -10.55 -40.36
N PRO A 29 -28.80 -11.36 -40.03
CA PRO A 29 -27.88 -11.04 -38.96
C PRO A 29 -27.22 -9.69 -39.27
N VAL A 30 -27.36 -8.76 -38.33
CA VAL A 30 -26.61 -7.51 -38.33
C VAL A 30 -25.13 -7.89 -38.16
N THR A 31 -24.33 -7.72 -39.20
CA THR A 31 -22.87 -7.91 -39.13
C THR A 31 -22.29 -6.95 -38.09
N GLN A 32 -21.80 -7.49 -36.98
CA GLN A 32 -21.09 -6.74 -35.94
C GLN A 32 -19.83 -6.09 -36.52
N ALA A 33 -19.46 -4.90 -36.03
CA ALA A 33 -18.18 -4.29 -36.36
C ALA A 33 -17.03 -5.24 -35.92
N PRO A 34 -15.95 -5.39 -36.71
CA PRO A 34 -14.89 -6.34 -36.40
C PRO A 34 -14.19 -5.99 -35.07
N VAL A 35 -14.09 -6.97 -34.17
CA VAL A 35 -13.30 -6.84 -32.93
C VAL A 35 -11.82 -6.80 -33.29
N GLN A 36 -11.10 -5.78 -32.83
CA GLN A 36 -9.66 -5.69 -33.04
C GLN A 36 -8.94 -6.49 -31.95
N LEU A 37 -8.15 -7.48 -32.35
CA LEU A 37 -7.35 -8.29 -31.43
C LEU A 37 -6.26 -7.47 -30.75
N SER A 38 -5.96 -7.82 -29.50
CA SER A 38 -4.84 -7.26 -28.74
C SER A 38 -3.50 -7.51 -29.44
N PHE A 39 -2.66 -6.50 -29.56
CA PHE A 39 -1.31 -6.64 -30.09
C PHE A 39 -0.28 -5.87 -29.27
N GLN A 40 0.97 -6.28 -29.40
CA GLN A 40 2.09 -5.64 -28.70
C GLN A 40 2.82 -4.64 -29.60
N PRO A 41 3.01 -3.38 -29.15
CA PRO A 41 3.77 -2.40 -29.90
C PRO A 41 5.20 -2.89 -30.19
N GLY A 42 5.60 -2.83 -31.46
CA GLY A 42 6.90 -3.32 -31.91
C GLY A 42 7.02 -4.84 -32.05
N ALA A 43 5.96 -5.61 -31.78
CA ALA A 43 5.92 -7.04 -32.04
C ALA A 43 5.50 -7.35 -33.49
N THR A 44 5.94 -8.48 -34.03
CA THR A 44 5.58 -8.92 -35.39
C THR A 44 4.65 -10.12 -35.34
N CYS A 45 3.63 -10.15 -36.20
CA CYS A 45 2.71 -11.27 -36.34
C CYS A 45 3.47 -12.56 -36.71
N GLY A 46 3.15 -13.68 -36.05
CA GLY A 46 3.68 -14.99 -36.40
C GLY A 46 2.79 -15.66 -37.44
N GLY A 47 2.92 -15.30 -38.72
CA GLY A 47 2.08 -15.83 -39.80
C GLY A 47 2.89 -16.35 -41.00
N SER A 48 2.54 -17.56 -41.46
CA SER A 48 2.88 -18.20 -42.74
C SER A 48 4.30 -18.70 -43.07
N ALA A 49 5.37 -18.25 -42.42
CA ALA A 49 6.72 -18.79 -42.68
C ALA A 49 7.18 -19.71 -41.53
N GLY A 50 7.27 -21.01 -41.77
CA GLY A 50 7.59 -22.10 -40.81
C GLY A 50 8.95 -22.05 -40.09
N SER A 51 9.49 -20.87 -39.77
CA SER A 51 10.77 -20.67 -39.07
C SER A 51 10.66 -20.49 -37.55
N GLY A 52 9.46 -20.18 -37.02
CA GLY A 52 9.25 -19.92 -35.59
C GLY A 52 9.96 -18.67 -35.02
N ARG A 53 10.51 -17.78 -35.88
CA ARG A 53 11.22 -16.57 -35.46
C ARG A 53 10.37 -15.31 -35.61
N ARG A 54 10.20 -14.53 -34.54
CA ARG A 54 9.48 -13.23 -34.56
C ARG A 54 10.01 -12.24 -33.52
N PHE A 55 9.73 -10.95 -33.68
CA PHE A 55 9.94 -9.96 -32.62
C PHE A 55 8.77 -9.98 -31.64
N LEU A 56 9.08 -10.06 -30.34
CA LEU A 56 8.10 -9.90 -29.25
C LEU A 56 7.97 -8.44 -28.82
N ALA A 57 9.04 -7.67 -28.96
CA ALA A 57 9.06 -6.22 -28.83
C ALA A 57 10.30 -5.67 -29.54
N TRP A 58 10.19 -4.47 -30.09
CA TRP A 58 11.33 -3.66 -30.53
C TRP A 58 11.00 -2.21 -30.22
N ASN A 59 11.82 -1.58 -29.38
CA ASN A 59 11.71 -0.16 -29.08
C ASN A 59 13.10 0.51 -28.95
N GLU A 60 13.13 1.75 -28.45
CA GLU A 60 14.36 2.51 -28.21
C GLU A 60 15.33 1.86 -27.22
N HIS A 61 14.87 0.94 -26.38
CA HIS A 61 15.70 0.26 -25.38
C HIS A 61 16.37 -0.99 -25.93
N GLY A 62 15.90 -1.54 -27.06
CA GLY A 62 16.43 -2.78 -27.61
C GLY A 62 15.45 -3.60 -28.44
N CYS A 63 15.77 -4.88 -28.64
CA CYS A 63 14.88 -5.83 -29.32
C CYS A 63 14.79 -7.19 -28.60
N LEU A 64 13.58 -7.74 -28.55
CA LEU A 64 13.25 -9.07 -28.05
C LEU A 64 12.91 -9.99 -29.23
N LYS A 65 13.74 -11.00 -29.47
CA LYS A 65 13.59 -11.96 -30.57
C LYS A 65 13.19 -13.33 -30.02
N LEU A 66 12.02 -13.81 -30.40
CA LEU A 66 11.67 -15.21 -30.21
C LEU A 66 12.35 -16.05 -31.31
N CYS A 67 13.09 -17.07 -30.91
CA CYS A 67 13.67 -18.09 -31.78
C CYS A 67 13.17 -19.48 -31.35
N PRO A 68 13.31 -20.52 -32.18
CA PRO A 68 13.03 -21.89 -31.76
C PRO A 68 13.79 -22.25 -30.47
N ARG A 69 13.05 -22.52 -29.38
CA ARG A 69 13.54 -22.90 -28.04
C ARG A 69 14.33 -21.84 -27.25
N ARG A 70 14.46 -20.59 -27.72
CA ARG A 70 15.13 -19.52 -26.96
C ARG A 70 14.57 -18.13 -27.25
N VAL A 71 14.68 -17.23 -26.29
CA VAL A 71 14.39 -15.80 -26.47
C VAL A 71 15.71 -15.04 -26.38
N GLN A 72 16.04 -14.27 -27.40
CA GLN A 72 17.25 -13.44 -27.43
C GLN A 72 16.88 -11.99 -27.15
N VAL A 73 17.52 -11.38 -26.16
CA VAL A 73 17.36 -9.95 -25.81
C VAL A 73 18.64 -9.19 -26.10
N ASP A 74 18.49 -8.05 -26.76
CA ASP A 74 19.57 -7.12 -27.10
C ASP A 74 19.20 -5.74 -26.56
N TYR A 75 19.92 -5.24 -25.56
CA TYR A 75 19.69 -3.95 -24.90
C TYR A 75 20.58 -2.88 -25.51
N PHE A 76 20.00 -1.90 -26.23
CA PHE A 76 20.76 -0.87 -26.94
C PHE A 76 21.38 0.19 -26.02
N LYS A 77 20.77 0.45 -24.85
CA LYS A 77 21.16 1.52 -23.91
C LYS A 77 21.88 1.02 -22.64
N CYS A 78 22.18 -0.29 -22.52
CA CYS A 78 22.88 -0.85 -21.36
C CYS A 78 24.40 -0.53 -21.38
N ARG A 79 25.00 -0.23 -20.21
CA ARG A 79 26.44 0.07 -20.07
C ARG A 79 27.36 -1.12 -20.38
N ASP A 80 26.88 -2.34 -20.18
CA ASP A 80 27.58 -3.59 -20.51
C ASP A 80 27.10 -4.09 -21.88
N ARG A 81 27.90 -3.82 -22.93
CA ARG A 81 27.62 -4.18 -24.33
C ARG A 81 28.02 -5.62 -24.68
N SER A 82 28.03 -6.53 -23.69
CA SER A 82 28.23 -7.96 -23.96
C SER A 82 27.16 -8.49 -24.92
N ALA A 83 27.50 -9.57 -25.65
CA ALA A 83 26.67 -10.16 -26.72
C ALA A 83 25.20 -10.37 -26.30
N PRO A 84 24.26 -10.42 -27.27
CA PRO A 84 22.83 -10.58 -26.96
C PRO A 84 22.58 -11.73 -25.99
N ARG A 85 21.77 -11.49 -24.95
CA ARG A 85 21.54 -12.48 -23.89
C ARG A 85 20.49 -13.48 -24.32
N GLU A 86 20.75 -14.76 -24.08
CA GLU A 86 19.81 -15.84 -24.35
C GLU A 86 19.05 -16.22 -23.08
N LEU A 87 17.72 -16.16 -23.17
CA LEU A 87 16.78 -16.61 -22.15
C LEU A 87 16.17 -17.95 -22.60
N PRO A 88 15.94 -18.89 -21.67
CA PRO A 88 15.22 -20.12 -21.98
C PRO A 88 13.81 -19.77 -22.46
N SER A 89 13.39 -20.31 -23.61
CA SER A 89 11.99 -20.22 -24.03
C SER A 89 11.19 -21.22 -23.23
N PHE A 90 10.06 -20.77 -22.66
CA PHE A 90 9.03 -21.66 -22.10
C PHE A 90 7.89 -21.84 -23.11
N GLU A 91 7.14 -22.94 -22.99
CA GLU A 91 6.05 -23.26 -23.92
C GLU A 91 4.96 -22.18 -23.90
N GLY A 92 4.42 -21.84 -25.08
CA GLY A 92 3.27 -20.93 -25.20
C GLY A 92 3.57 -19.45 -24.96
N LEU A 93 4.79 -18.96 -25.21
CA LEU A 93 5.14 -17.55 -25.05
C LEU A 93 4.39 -16.64 -26.05
N GLU A 94 3.54 -15.76 -25.53
CA GLU A 94 2.59 -14.95 -26.31
C GLU A 94 3.03 -13.49 -26.44
N PHE A 95 3.49 -12.88 -25.35
CA PHE A 95 3.78 -11.44 -25.29
C PHE A 95 5.16 -11.12 -24.71
N GLY A 96 5.73 -10.00 -25.12
CA GLY A 96 6.93 -9.43 -24.52
C GLY A 96 6.90 -7.90 -24.52
N ALA A 97 7.58 -7.29 -23.56
CA ALA A 97 7.74 -5.84 -23.44
C ALA A 97 9.15 -5.52 -22.92
N LEU A 98 9.71 -4.39 -23.34
CA LEU A 98 11.11 -4.04 -23.10
C LEU A 98 11.23 -2.64 -22.49
N GLY A 99 11.98 -2.52 -21.40
CA GLY A 99 12.34 -1.26 -20.75
C GLY A 99 13.85 -1.00 -20.77
N PRO A 100 14.31 0.11 -20.15
CA PRO A 100 15.71 0.54 -20.21
C PRO A 100 16.69 -0.45 -19.56
N ASN A 101 16.29 -1.13 -18.48
CA ASN A 101 17.17 -2.01 -17.70
C ASN A 101 16.59 -3.43 -17.48
N PHE A 102 15.44 -3.77 -18.08
CA PHE A 102 14.82 -5.07 -17.92
C PHE A 102 13.76 -5.33 -19.01
N CYS A 103 13.39 -6.60 -19.18
CA CYS A 103 12.32 -7.03 -20.08
C CYS A 103 11.32 -7.93 -19.35
N ALA A 104 10.07 -7.90 -19.80
CA ALA A 104 9.02 -8.78 -19.31
C ALA A 104 8.54 -9.68 -20.47
N LEU A 105 8.32 -10.95 -20.16
CA LEU A 105 7.85 -12.00 -21.06
C LEU A 105 6.64 -12.66 -20.42
N SER A 106 5.65 -13.08 -21.20
CA SER A 106 4.51 -13.79 -20.64
C SER A 106 3.96 -14.90 -21.52
N SER A 107 3.47 -15.95 -20.86
CA SER A 107 2.73 -17.07 -21.45
C SER A 107 1.53 -17.37 -20.56
N ALA A 108 0.32 -17.28 -21.13
CA ALA A 108 -0.93 -17.55 -20.44
C ALA A 108 -1.06 -16.83 -19.09
N ARG A 109 -0.64 -17.46 -17.99
CA ARG A 109 -0.72 -16.93 -16.61
C ARG A 109 0.63 -16.55 -16.01
N LYS A 110 1.75 -16.89 -16.66
CA LYS A 110 3.10 -16.66 -16.16
C LYS A 110 3.69 -15.40 -16.77
N VAL A 111 4.25 -14.55 -15.92
CA VAL A 111 5.02 -13.36 -16.31
C VAL A 111 6.44 -13.51 -15.77
N LEU A 112 7.42 -13.52 -16.66
CA LEU A 112 8.84 -13.57 -16.35
C LEU A 112 9.46 -12.19 -16.58
N LEU A 113 10.24 -11.72 -15.62
CA LEU A 113 11.00 -10.48 -15.69
C LEU A 113 12.49 -10.82 -15.72
N HIS A 114 13.24 -10.28 -16.68
CA HIS A 114 14.68 -10.43 -16.74
C HIS A 114 15.38 -9.07 -16.64
N LEU A 115 16.33 -8.95 -15.72
CA LEU A 115 17.13 -7.74 -15.50
C LEU A 115 18.38 -7.71 -16.40
N ALA A 116 18.63 -6.57 -17.05
CA ALA A 116 19.82 -6.36 -17.89
C ALA A 116 21.12 -6.42 -17.09
N THR A 117 21.15 -6.01 -15.82
CA THR A 117 22.33 -6.12 -14.94
C THR A 117 21.88 -6.49 -13.52
N PRO A 118 22.08 -7.74 -13.07
CA PRO A 118 21.74 -8.13 -11.70
C PRO A 118 22.73 -7.49 -10.72
N PHE A 119 22.30 -6.50 -9.94
CA PHE A 119 23.17 -5.75 -9.01
C PHE A 119 23.26 -6.37 -7.60
N LEU A 120 22.37 -7.32 -7.26
CA LEU A 120 22.19 -7.81 -5.87
C LEU A 120 21.84 -9.31 -5.74
N SER A 121 21.69 -10.05 -6.84
CA SER A 121 21.12 -11.40 -6.84
C SER A 121 21.88 -12.28 -7.85
N SER A 122 22.18 -13.54 -7.48
CA SER A 122 22.69 -14.55 -8.42
C SER A 122 21.67 -14.96 -9.49
N ARG A 123 20.40 -14.56 -9.34
CA ARG A 123 19.32 -14.76 -10.31
C ARG A 123 19.02 -13.46 -11.07
N ALA A 124 19.17 -13.51 -12.39
CA ALA A 124 18.83 -12.42 -13.32
C ALA A 124 17.35 -12.43 -13.76
N CYS A 125 16.56 -13.44 -13.37
CA CYS A 125 15.17 -13.62 -13.74
C CYS A 125 14.26 -13.77 -12.50
N PHE A 126 13.08 -13.17 -12.56
CA PHE A 126 11.99 -13.31 -11.59
C PHE A 126 10.75 -13.81 -12.30
N GLU A 127 10.00 -14.70 -11.66
CA GLU A 127 8.75 -15.23 -12.21
C GLU A 127 7.59 -14.87 -11.28
N HIS A 128 6.45 -14.54 -11.88
CA HIS A 128 5.19 -14.29 -11.21
C HIS A 128 4.08 -15.04 -11.93
N GLU A 129 3.28 -15.81 -11.20
CA GLU A 129 2.12 -16.52 -11.75
C GLU A 129 0.83 -15.82 -11.30
N LEU A 130 -0.03 -15.49 -12.27
CA LEU A 130 -1.32 -14.88 -12.06
C LEU A 130 -2.33 -15.90 -11.48
N PRO A 131 -3.39 -15.42 -10.79
CA PRO A 131 -4.49 -16.26 -10.30
C PRO A 131 -5.05 -17.22 -11.36
N PHE A 132 -5.59 -18.37 -10.91
CA PHE A 132 -6.03 -19.46 -11.79
C PHE A 132 -7.04 -19.04 -12.89
N MET A 133 -7.84 -18.01 -12.62
CA MET A 133 -8.89 -17.52 -13.52
C MET A 133 -8.43 -16.37 -14.44
N GLU A 134 -7.18 -15.94 -14.36
CA GLU A 134 -6.68 -14.78 -15.10
C GLU A 134 -5.70 -15.18 -16.20
N ARG A 135 -5.90 -14.66 -17.41
CA ARG A 135 -4.98 -14.80 -18.54
C ARG A 135 -4.45 -13.43 -18.96
N VAL A 136 -3.17 -13.36 -19.30
CA VAL A 136 -2.54 -12.15 -19.87
C VAL A 136 -3.12 -11.86 -21.26
N GLU A 137 -3.55 -10.63 -21.51
CA GLU A 137 -3.95 -10.13 -22.83
C GLU A 137 -3.00 -9.07 -23.39
N ALA A 138 -2.37 -8.29 -22.50
CA ALA A 138 -1.38 -7.30 -22.87
C ALA A 138 -0.36 -7.08 -21.74
N LEU A 139 0.83 -6.62 -22.11
CA LEU A 139 1.97 -6.43 -21.22
C LEU A 139 2.71 -5.15 -21.60
N ALA A 140 3.02 -4.28 -20.64
CA ALA A 140 3.82 -3.08 -20.87
C ALA A 140 4.88 -2.92 -19.78
N VAL A 141 5.99 -2.29 -20.13
CA VAL A 141 7.11 -2.05 -19.22
C VAL A 141 7.49 -0.57 -19.26
N GLY A 142 7.63 0.04 -18.08
CA GLY A 142 8.21 1.36 -17.83
C GLY A 142 9.23 1.25 -16.69
N SER A 143 9.14 2.14 -15.69
CA SER A 143 9.70 1.91 -14.34
C SER A 143 8.94 0.83 -13.54
N PHE A 144 7.88 0.28 -14.14
CA PHE A 144 6.95 -0.69 -13.60
C PHE A 144 6.68 -1.78 -14.66
N VAL A 145 5.95 -2.83 -14.27
CA VAL A 145 5.42 -3.87 -15.16
C VAL A 145 3.89 -3.82 -15.09
N ALA A 146 3.22 -3.56 -16.21
CA ALA A 146 1.77 -3.53 -16.29
C ALA A 146 1.26 -4.72 -17.11
N VAL A 147 0.26 -5.42 -16.58
CA VAL A 147 -0.34 -6.63 -17.15
C VAL A 147 -1.84 -6.42 -17.23
N PHE A 148 -2.40 -6.49 -18.43
CA PHE A 148 -3.85 -6.53 -18.63
C PHE A 148 -4.32 -7.97 -18.65
N VAL A 149 -5.38 -8.28 -17.90
CA VAL A 149 -5.88 -9.65 -17.73
C VAL A 149 -7.36 -9.80 -18.04
N SER A 150 -7.73 -10.97 -18.56
CA SER A 150 -9.12 -11.40 -18.80
C SER A 150 -9.47 -12.66 -18.01
N PRO A 151 -10.77 -12.93 -17.78
CA PRO A 151 -11.98 -12.22 -18.24
C PRO A 151 -12.36 -10.95 -17.46
N GLN A 152 -11.70 -10.66 -16.33
CA GLN A 152 -12.13 -9.59 -15.41
C GLN A 152 -11.78 -8.17 -15.87
N ARG A 153 -11.08 -7.99 -17.00
CA ARG A 153 -10.63 -6.70 -17.56
C ARG A 153 -9.88 -5.85 -16.54
N LEU A 154 -8.97 -6.49 -15.82
CA LEU A 154 -8.14 -5.82 -14.81
C LEU A 154 -6.80 -5.42 -15.42
N LEU A 155 -6.37 -4.20 -15.12
CA LEU A 155 -5.03 -3.72 -15.34
C LEU A 155 -4.26 -3.82 -14.02
N ARG A 156 -3.34 -4.77 -13.94
CA ARG A 156 -2.44 -4.98 -12.80
C ARG A 156 -1.11 -4.28 -13.05
N ILE A 157 -0.68 -3.45 -12.13
CA ILE A 157 0.60 -2.73 -12.20
C ILE A 157 1.47 -3.23 -11.05
N PHE A 158 2.70 -3.62 -11.37
CA PHE A 158 3.70 -4.12 -10.43
C PHE A 158 4.96 -3.27 -10.52
N SER A 159 5.74 -3.22 -9.44
CA SER A 159 7.10 -2.70 -9.48
C SER A 159 8.02 -3.67 -10.24
N THR A 160 9.26 -3.25 -10.51
CA THR A 160 10.32 -4.08 -11.09
C THR A 160 10.75 -5.27 -10.23
N SER A 161 10.22 -5.39 -9.01
CA SER A 161 10.40 -6.55 -8.12
C SER A 161 9.10 -7.34 -7.92
N PHE A 162 8.13 -7.19 -8.83
CA PHE A 162 6.79 -7.77 -8.76
C PHE A 162 5.98 -7.41 -7.51
N LEU A 163 6.30 -6.29 -6.83
CA LEU A 163 5.42 -5.79 -5.77
C LEU A 163 4.19 -5.14 -6.41
N PRO A 164 2.96 -5.50 -6.01
CA PRO A 164 1.76 -4.89 -6.58
C PRO A 164 1.71 -3.40 -6.23
N VAL A 165 1.54 -2.57 -7.25
CA VAL A 165 1.41 -1.10 -7.15
C VAL A 165 -0.06 -0.70 -7.24
N ALA A 166 -0.79 -1.23 -8.22
CA ALA A 166 -2.21 -0.94 -8.42
C ALA A 166 -2.94 -2.06 -9.17
N VAL A 167 -4.25 -2.17 -8.95
CA VAL A 167 -5.15 -3.00 -9.75
C VAL A 167 -6.35 -2.14 -10.14
N LEU A 168 -6.56 -1.94 -11.44
CA LEU A 168 -7.58 -1.05 -11.99
C LEU A 168 -8.56 -1.83 -12.86
N ALA A 169 -9.86 -1.70 -12.63
CA ALA A 169 -10.88 -2.25 -13.52
C ALA A 169 -11.06 -1.35 -14.74
N MET A 170 -11.02 -1.93 -15.94
CA MET A 170 -11.04 -1.17 -17.20
C MET A 170 -12.34 -1.39 -17.99
N CYS A 171 -12.89 -0.30 -18.51
CA CYS A 171 -14.13 -0.32 -19.29
C CYS A 171 -13.86 -0.58 -20.79
N GLY A 172 -13.45 -1.80 -21.12
CA GLY A 172 -13.23 -2.27 -22.49
C GLY A 172 -12.18 -3.38 -22.58
N ASP A 173 -12.12 -4.06 -23.73
CA ASP A 173 -11.07 -5.05 -24.01
C ASP A 173 -9.79 -4.34 -24.45
N CYS A 174 -8.62 -4.83 -24.03
CA CYS A 174 -7.36 -4.18 -24.36
C CYS A 174 -6.95 -4.43 -25.81
N VAL A 175 -6.66 -3.35 -26.55
CA VAL A 175 -6.15 -3.43 -27.93
C VAL A 175 -4.64 -3.32 -27.97
N ALA A 176 -4.05 -2.40 -27.22
CA ALA A 176 -2.61 -2.24 -27.10
C ALA A 176 -2.25 -1.46 -25.83
N MET A 177 -1.05 -1.70 -25.30
CA MET A 177 -0.54 -0.98 -24.14
C MET A 177 0.97 -0.75 -24.26
N VAL A 178 1.46 0.40 -23.81
CA VAL A 178 2.89 0.74 -23.82
C VAL A 178 3.25 1.59 -22.59
N GLY A 179 4.44 1.34 -22.03
CA GLY A 179 5.00 2.09 -20.92
C GLY A 179 6.23 2.89 -21.37
N SER A 180 6.47 4.03 -20.73
CA SER A 180 7.68 4.82 -20.87
C SER A 180 7.91 5.57 -19.56
N ASP A 181 9.05 5.36 -18.91
CA ASP A 181 9.32 5.85 -17.55
C ASP A 181 8.13 5.58 -16.60
N GLU A 182 7.57 6.64 -15.98
CA GLU A 182 6.42 6.58 -15.07
C GLU A 182 5.05 6.70 -15.78
N ARG A 183 5.01 6.60 -17.11
CA ARG A 183 3.81 6.80 -17.94
C ARG A 183 3.31 5.48 -18.50
N LEU A 184 2.01 5.24 -18.39
CA LEU A 184 1.33 4.09 -19.00
C LEU A 184 0.25 4.55 -19.97
N PHE A 185 0.35 4.14 -21.23
CA PHE A 185 -0.63 4.44 -22.27
C PHE A 185 -1.36 3.16 -22.69
N VAL A 186 -2.68 3.14 -22.46
CA VAL A 186 -3.56 1.98 -22.68
C VAL A 186 -4.61 2.34 -23.71
N VAL A 187 -4.82 1.50 -24.72
CA VAL A 187 -5.91 1.64 -25.69
C VAL A 187 -6.89 0.48 -25.53
N LEU A 188 -8.17 0.81 -25.44
CA LEU A 188 -9.27 -0.10 -25.17
C LEU A 188 -10.32 -0.02 -26.28
N GLN A 189 -10.98 -1.14 -26.57
CA GLN A 189 -12.17 -1.20 -27.41
C GLN A 189 -13.41 -1.36 -26.52
N ARG A 190 -14.37 -0.43 -26.63
CA ARG A 190 -15.62 -0.49 -25.85
C ARG A 190 -16.67 -1.35 -26.56
N CYS A 191 -17.25 -2.32 -25.86
CA CYS A 191 -18.33 -3.16 -26.39
C CYS A 191 -19.72 -2.52 -26.20
N ARG A 192 -20.10 -1.47 -26.96
CA ARG A 192 -21.52 -1.06 -27.09
C ARG A 192 -21.83 -0.35 -28.42
N GLY A 193 -22.78 -0.88 -29.19
CA GLY A 193 -23.62 -0.11 -30.13
C GLY A 193 -23.68 -0.56 -31.61
N ARG A 194 -24.86 -0.43 -32.22
CA ARG A 194 -25.22 -0.73 -33.64
C ARG A 194 -24.47 0.09 -34.72
N ARG A 195 -23.36 0.79 -34.42
CA ARG A 195 -22.65 1.66 -35.38
C ARG A 195 -21.45 0.97 -36.04
N ARG A 196 -21.16 1.33 -37.29
CA ARG A 196 -20.18 0.71 -38.20
C ARG A 196 -18.70 1.14 -37.99
N GLU A 197 -18.35 1.82 -36.90
CA GLU A 197 -17.00 2.38 -36.69
C GLU A 197 -16.29 1.80 -35.45
N ASN A 198 -14.99 1.52 -35.57
CA ASN A 198 -14.13 1.07 -34.47
C ASN A 198 -13.92 2.19 -33.44
N GLN A 199 -14.70 2.18 -32.36
CA GLN A 199 -14.56 3.16 -31.28
C GLN A 199 -13.47 2.72 -30.29
N LEU A 200 -12.23 3.15 -30.56
CA LEU A 200 -11.12 3.02 -29.61
C LEU A 200 -11.12 4.18 -28.62
N HIS A 201 -10.81 3.85 -27.37
CA HIS A 201 -10.64 4.82 -26.29
C HIS A 201 -9.25 4.65 -25.69
N PHE A 202 -8.61 5.75 -25.32
CA PHE A 202 -7.31 5.71 -24.67
C PHE A 202 -7.36 6.16 -23.21
N VAL A 203 -6.45 5.64 -22.41
CA VAL A 203 -6.21 6.04 -21.03
C VAL A 203 -4.71 6.26 -20.87
N LEU A 204 -4.33 7.44 -20.39
CA LEU A 204 -2.95 7.80 -20.07
C LEU A 204 -2.82 7.99 -18.55
N LEU A 205 -1.97 7.18 -17.92
CA LEU A 205 -1.77 7.16 -16.48
C LEU A 205 -0.36 7.64 -16.10
N ASP A 206 -0.28 8.34 -14.97
CA ASP A 206 0.92 8.59 -14.19
C ASP A 206 0.99 7.50 -13.11
N VAL A 207 1.89 6.54 -13.27
CA VAL A 207 1.99 5.39 -12.36
C VAL A 207 2.60 5.79 -11.02
N GLU A 208 3.60 6.67 -11.02
CA GLU A 208 4.23 7.20 -9.80
C GLU A 208 3.22 7.97 -8.93
N LYS A 209 2.40 8.83 -9.55
CA LYS A 209 1.39 9.63 -8.84
C LYS A 209 0.05 8.92 -8.64
N GLY A 210 -0.14 7.74 -9.23
CA GLY A 210 -1.40 7.00 -9.18
C GLY A 210 -2.60 7.77 -9.76
N SER A 211 -2.39 8.60 -10.79
CA SER A 211 -3.43 9.50 -11.33
C SER A 211 -3.59 9.35 -12.84
N ARG A 212 -4.79 9.63 -13.35
CA ARG A 212 -5.04 9.69 -14.80
C ARG A 212 -4.67 11.06 -15.33
N ILE A 213 -3.74 11.09 -16.28
CA ILE A 213 -3.28 12.32 -16.95
C ILE A 213 -4.31 12.75 -18.00
N ALA A 214 -4.74 11.80 -18.83
CA ALA A 214 -5.67 12.05 -19.92
C ALA A 214 -6.44 10.78 -20.29
N GLY A 215 -7.51 10.95 -21.05
CA GLY A 215 -8.15 9.83 -21.74
C GLY A 215 -9.42 10.29 -22.43
N GLY A 216 -9.79 9.60 -23.48
CA GLY A 216 -10.92 9.95 -24.32
C GLY A 216 -10.96 9.05 -25.56
N PRO A 217 -11.80 9.39 -26.54
CA PRO A 217 -11.77 8.74 -27.85
C PRO A 217 -10.38 8.86 -28.50
N LEU A 218 -9.92 7.78 -29.11
CA LEU A 218 -8.73 7.77 -29.96
C LEU A 218 -9.18 7.91 -31.42
N PRO A 219 -8.99 9.08 -32.07
CA PRO A 219 -9.40 9.26 -33.44
C PRO A 219 -8.50 8.46 -34.39
N LEU A 220 -9.14 7.66 -35.23
CA LEU A 220 -8.50 6.94 -36.33
C LEU A 220 -9.00 7.52 -37.66
N SER A 221 -8.26 7.27 -38.74
CA SER A 221 -8.77 7.58 -40.09
C SER A 221 -10.02 6.74 -40.42
N PRO A 222 -10.92 7.21 -41.29
CA PRO A 222 -12.12 6.47 -41.66
C PRO A 222 -11.82 5.03 -42.10
N ALA A 223 -12.57 4.05 -41.58
CA ALA A 223 -12.41 2.62 -41.86
C ALA A 223 -11.01 2.03 -41.54
N SER A 224 -10.20 2.71 -40.71
CA SER A 224 -8.87 2.23 -40.31
C SER A 224 -8.89 1.53 -38.94
N THR A 225 -7.84 0.75 -38.67
CA THR A 225 -7.58 0.05 -37.40
C THR A 225 -6.29 0.57 -36.78
N LEU A 226 -6.12 0.41 -35.47
CA LEU A 226 -4.86 0.79 -34.81
C LEU A 226 -3.74 -0.18 -35.21
N ARG A 227 -2.58 0.32 -35.62
CA ARG A 227 -1.41 -0.49 -36.04
C ARG A 227 -0.25 -0.42 -35.04
N TRP A 228 -0.07 0.71 -34.37
CA TRP A 228 1.02 0.90 -33.42
C TRP A 228 0.73 2.05 -32.44
N ILE A 229 1.30 1.97 -31.24
CA ILE A 229 1.32 3.05 -30.25
C ILE A 229 2.72 3.17 -29.65
N GLY A 230 3.10 4.35 -29.19
CA GLY A 230 4.39 4.59 -28.55
C GLY A 230 4.47 5.95 -27.90
N PHE A 231 5.68 6.34 -27.53
CA PHE A 231 5.96 7.62 -26.89
C PHE A 231 7.06 8.37 -27.63
N GLU A 232 6.88 9.69 -27.76
CA GLU A 232 7.95 10.66 -28.01
C GLU A 232 8.21 11.40 -26.69
N GLY A 233 9.24 10.99 -25.95
CA GLY A 233 9.42 11.43 -24.56
C GLY A 233 8.23 11.03 -23.69
N ALA A 234 7.50 12.01 -23.12
CA ALA A 234 6.28 11.77 -22.35
C ALA A 234 4.98 11.87 -23.18
N ARG A 235 5.08 12.08 -24.50
CA ARG A 235 3.94 12.34 -25.39
C ARG A 235 3.48 11.06 -26.10
N PRO A 236 2.21 10.62 -25.93
CA PRO A 236 1.69 9.46 -26.63
C PRO A 236 1.54 9.67 -28.14
N LEU A 237 1.89 8.64 -28.91
CA LEU A 237 1.72 8.54 -30.35
C LEU A 237 0.82 7.34 -30.70
N ALA A 238 0.03 7.47 -31.77
CA ALA A 238 -0.77 6.39 -32.34
C ALA A 238 -0.68 6.41 -33.88
N LEU A 239 -0.50 5.23 -34.48
CA LEU A 239 -0.46 5.00 -35.92
C LEU A 239 -1.64 4.11 -36.31
N ASP A 240 -2.41 4.54 -37.31
CA ASP A 240 -3.49 3.75 -37.89
C ASP A 240 -3.08 2.98 -39.17
N SER A 241 -3.96 2.11 -39.65
CA SER A 241 -3.73 1.30 -40.85
C SER A 241 -3.76 2.10 -42.16
N ALA A 242 -4.26 3.35 -42.14
CA ALA A 242 -4.15 4.28 -43.26
C ALA A 242 -2.78 4.98 -43.32
N GLY A 243 -1.89 4.71 -42.35
CA GLY A 243 -0.55 5.27 -42.29
C GLY A 243 -0.44 6.60 -41.55
N GLN A 244 -1.52 7.11 -40.97
CA GLN A 244 -1.51 8.40 -40.29
C GLN A 244 -1.00 8.25 -38.85
N VAL A 245 0.10 8.95 -38.53
CA VAL A 245 0.60 9.09 -37.15
C VAL A 245 -0.01 10.33 -36.51
N ARG A 246 -0.57 10.16 -35.32
CA ARG A 246 -1.10 11.24 -34.49
C ARG A 246 -0.38 11.28 -33.15
N ALA A 247 -0.16 12.49 -32.64
CA ALA A 247 0.37 12.73 -31.30
C ALA A 247 -0.69 13.40 -30.43
N LEU A 248 -0.72 13.08 -29.14
CA LEU A 248 -1.55 13.80 -28.17
C LEU A 248 -0.88 15.13 -27.81
N HIS A 249 -1.52 16.27 -28.12
CA HIS A 249 -1.02 17.61 -27.83
C HIS A 249 -2.14 18.48 -27.24
N GLY A 250 -1.98 18.93 -25.98
CA GLY A 250 -3.01 19.70 -25.28
C GLY A 250 -4.30 18.89 -25.10
N PRO A 251 -5.48 19.41 -25.51
CA PRO A 251 -6.76 18.72 -25.34
C PRO A 251 -7.07 17.65 -26.41
N GLY A 252 -6.23 17.48 -27.44
CA GLY A 252 -6.60 16.66 -28.61
C GLY A 252 -5.45 15.96 -29.33
N TRP A 253 -5.81 15.12 -30.30
CA TRP A 253 -4.88 14.39 -31.16
C TRP A 253 -4.62 15.17 -32.45
N VAL A 254 -3.35 15.37 -32.77
CA VAL A 254 -2.91 16.10 -33.97
C VAL A 254 -2.13 15.19 -34.90
N PRO A 255 -2.34 15.25 -36.23
CA PRO A 255 -1.53 14.51 -37.20
C PRO A 255 -0.10 15.08 -37.21
N VAL A 256 0.90 14.19 -37.18
CA VAL A 256 2.33 14.59 -37.10
C VAL A 256 3.21 13.94 -38.17
N ALA A 257 2.78 12.83 -38.77
CA ALA A 257 3.49 12.20 -39.89
C ALA A 257 2.57 11.25 -40.66
N GLN A 258 2.97 10.90 -41.88
CA GLN A 258 2.34 9.88 -42.72
C GLN A 258 3.38 8.81 -43.05
N LEU A 259 3.07 7.55 -42.77
CA LEU A 259 3.93 6.39 -43.02
C LEU A 259 3.42 5.59 -44.20
N SER A 260 4.36 4.98 -44.94
CA SER A 260 4.01 4.00 -45.96
C SER A 260 3.58 2.66 -45.32
N PRO A 261 2.81 1.81 -46.03
CA PRO A 261 2.45 0.48 -45.53
C PRO A 261 3.66 -0.40 -45.17
N HIS A 262 4.81 -0.16 -45.82
CA HIS A 262 6.06 -0.89 -45.61
C HIS A 262 6.89 -0.39 -44.42
N GLN A 263 6.56 0.76 -43.83
CA GLN A 263 7.28 1.30 -42.69
C GLN A 263 6.69 0.79 -41.37
N TRP A 264 7.52 0.12 -40.57
CA TRP A 264 7.16 -0.40 -39.26
C TRP A 264 7.84 0.39 -38.14
N PRO A 265 7.14 1.24 -37.39
CA PRO A 265 7.75 2.10 -36.37
C PRO A 265 8.33 1.29 -35.21
N VAL A 266 9.51 1.70 -34.74
CA VAL A 266 10.18 1.09 -33.58
C VAL A 266 10.63 2.12 -32.55
N GLU A 267 11.00 3.34 -32.94
CA GLU A 267 11.51 4.34 -31.98
C GLU A 267 11.09 5.74 -32.41
N ALA A 268 10.70 6.59 -31.45
CA ALA A 268 10.44 8.01 -31.69
C ALA A 268 11.42 8.85 -30.86
N ASP A 269 12.30 9.58 -31.55
CA ASP A 269 13.39 10.35 -30.95
C ASP A 269 13.28 11.83 -31.36
N GLY A 270 12.72 12.64 -30.46
CA GLY A 270 12.76 14.11 -30.39
C GLY A 270 12.14 14.93 -31.53
N LYS A 271 12.20 14.43 -32.78
CA LYS A 271 11.64 14.96 -34.04
C LYS A 271 11.55 13.89 -35.15
N VAL A 272 11.95 12.64 -34.89
CA VAL A 272 12.06 11.60 -35.91
C VAL A 272 11.46 10.29 -35.42
N LEU A 273 10.63 9.65 -36.23
CA LEU A 273 10.15 8.29 -36.05
C LEU A 273 11.01 7.34 -36.89
N ARG A 274 11.77 6.46 -36.24
CA ARG A 274 12.59 5.43 -36.87
C ARG A 274 11.75 4.19 -37.14
N CYS A 275 11.83 3.70 -38.37
CA CYS A 275 11.04 2.58 -38.88
C CYS A 275 11.92 1.47 -39.45
N LEU A 276 11.47 0.23 -39.34
CA LEU A 276 11.99 -0.91 -40.09
C LEU A 276 11.24 -1.04 -41.41
N GLU A 277 11.95 -1.39 -42.47
CA GLU A 277 11.33 -1.69 -43.76
C GLU A 277 10.78 -3.13 -43.77
N ALA A 278 9.47 -3.26 -43.98
CA ALA A 278 8.73 -4.51 -44.09
C ALA A 278 8.62 -4.93 -45.56
N LYS A 279 9.10 -6.14 -45.89
CA LYS A 279 8.91 -6.72 -47.22
C LYS A 279 7.58 -7.47 -47.23
N ASN A 280 6.67 -7.12 -48.14
CA ASN A 280 5.32 -7.68 -48.24
C ASN A 280 4.48 -7.53 -46.96
N GLY A 281 4.67 -6.45 -46.21
CA GLY A 281 3.93 -6.17 -44.97
C GLY A 281 4.47 -6.89 -43.73
N GLU A 282 5.51 -7.73 -43.85
CA GLU A 282 6.11 -8.46 -42.74
C GLU A 282 7.57 -8.10 -42.48
N VAL A 283 7.92 -8.01 -41.20
CA VAL A 283 9.26 -7.69 -40.71
C VAL A 283 9.95 -8.99 -40.26
N ARG A 284 10.81 -9.58 -41.11
CA ARG A 284 11.49 -10.87 -40.83
C ARG A 284 12.68 -10.75 -39.87
N VAL A 285 12.87 -11.66 -38.91
CA VAL A 285 14.04 -11.65 -38.01
C VAL A 285 15.31 -12.09 -38.77
N GLY A 286 16.34 -11.23 -38.88
CA GLY A 286 17.60 -11.46 -39.61
C GLY A 286 18.73 -10.51 -39.18
N ALA A 287 19.93 -10.62 -39.78
CA ALA A 287 21.10 -9.78 -39.43
C ALA A 287 20.96 -8.32 -39.93
N ALA A 288 21.54 -7.38 -39.15
CA ALA A 288 21.65 -5.93 -39.35
C ALA A 288 20.54 -5.27 -40.21
N LYS A 289 19.49 -4.78 -39.55
CA LYS A 289 18.42 -4.04 -40.21
C LYS A 289 18.71 -2.54 -40.24
N ARG A 290 18.62 -1.92 -41.41
CA ARG A 290 18.70 -0.46 -41.59
C ARG A 290 17.37 0.16 -41.16
N LEU A 291 17.44 1.19 -40.31
CA LEU A 291 16.28 2.00 -39.92
C LEU A 291 16.09 3.15 -40.92
N SER A 292 14.88 3.34 -41.41
CA SER A 292 14.47 4.55 -42.14
C SER A 292 13.95 5.58 -41.14
N SER A 293 14.22 6.86 -41.39
CA SER A 293 13.83 7.96 -40.51
C SER A 293 12.71 8.77 -41.16
N VAL A 294 11.59 8.92 -40.47
CA VAL A 294 10.48 9.77 -40.87
C VAL A 294 10.43 10.98 -39.95
N ALA A 295 10.53 12.19 -40.49
CA ALA A 295 10.43 13.40 -39.68
C ALA A 295 9.02 13.55 -39.12
N LEU A 296 8.90 13.73 -37.81
CA LEU A 296 7.68 14.16 -37.15
C LEU A 296 7.58 15.67 -37.35
N GLN A 297 6.51 16.11 -38.01
CA GLN A 297 6.20 17.52 -38.11
C GLN A 297 5.90 18.04 -36.70
N ALA A 298 6.53 19.15 -36.32
CA ALA A 298 6.12 19.85 -35.11
C ALA A 298 4.64 20.19 -35.25
N PRO A 299 3.80 19.95 -34.23
CA PRO A 299 2.46 20.52 -34.25
C PRO A 299 2.61 22.02 -34.51
N PHE A 300 1.83 22.56 -35.46
CA PHE A 300 1.80 23.97 -35.82
C PHE A 300 2.11 24.83 -34.59
N GLU A 301 3.14 25.69 -34.71
CA GLU A 301 3.73 26.44 -33.59
C GLU A 301 2.69 26.84 -32.55
N SER A 302 2.75 26.16 -31.40
CA SER A 302 2.06 26.48 -30.14
C SER A 302 0.58 26.86 -30.25
N PHE A 303 -0.30 26.00 -29.73
CA PHE A 303 -1.57 26.45 -29.18
C PHE A 303 -1.25 27.41 -28.01
N VAL A 304 -1.09 28.70 -28.29
CA VAL A 304 -0.98 29.74 -27.26
C VAL A 304 -2.41 30.04 -26.81
N PRO A 305 -2.75 29.87 -25.53
CA PRO A 305 -4.04 30.35 -25.03
C PRO A 305 -4.14 31.84 -25.35
N LEU A 306 -5.23 32.30 -25.97
CA LEU A 306 -5.39 33.72 -26.35
C LEU A 306 -5.05 34.69 -25.19
N ALA A 307 -5.33 34.29 -23.94
CA ALA A 307 -5.03 35.05 -22.73
C ALA A 307 -3.54 35.20 -22.37
N ALA A 308 -2.63 34.44 -22.98
CA ALA A 308 -1.19 34.44 -22.68
C ALA A 308 -0.37 35.37 -23.61
N LEU A 309 -0.93 35.79 -24.75
CA LEU A 309 -0.29 36.74 -25.68
C LEU A 309 -0.24 38.18 -25.13
N ASP A 310 -1.18 38.56 -24.25
CA ASP A 310 -1.32 39.93 -23.75
C ASP A 310 -0.23 40.39 -22.77
N ARG A 311 0.64 39.50 -22.27
CA ARG A 311 1.55 39.79 -21.16
C ARG A 311 3.05 39.75 -21.49
N ASP A 312 3.43 39.48 -22.74
CA ASP A 312 4.85 39.36 -23.09
C ASP A 312 5.49 40.70 -23.50
N ARG A 313 6.62 41.02 -22.85
CA ARG A 313 7.46 42.19 -23.11
C ARG A 313 8.08 42.15 -24.51
N ALA A 314 8.29 40.95 -25.07
CA ALA A 314 8.77 40.76 -26.44
C ALA A 314 7.69 41.08 -27.48
N ALA A 315 6.44 40.68 -27.22
CA ALA A 315 5.29 40.99 -28.06
C ALA A 315 5.02 42.50 -28.11
N ARG A 316 5.13 43.22 -26.98
CA ARG A 316 5.04 44.69 -26.95
C ARG A 316 6.11 45.37 -27.81
N LYS A 317 7.34 44.85 -27.80
CA LYS A 317 8.44 45.42 -28.60
C LYS A 317 8.24 45.17 -30.10
N ALA A 318 7.65 44.05 -30.48
CA ALA A 318 7.25 43.76 -31.85
C ALA A 318 6.05 44.64 -32.28
N ALA A 319 5.03 44.79 -31.43
CA ALA A 319 3.89 45.65 -31.69
C ALA A 319 4.28 47.13 -31.82
N LEU A 320 5.24 47.62 -31.04
CA LEU A 320 5.81 48.97 -31.19
C LEU A 320 6.49 49.18 -32.55
N ARG A 321 7.18 48.16 -33.09
CA ARG A 321 7.80 48.22 -34.42
C ARG A 321 6.75 48.23 -35.52
N VAL A 322 5.75 47.36 -35.43
CA VAL A 322 4.64 47.33 -36.39
C VAL A 322 3.89 48.65 -36.35
N PHE A 323 3.62 49.19 -35.16
CA PHE A 323 3.02 50.51 -34.99
C PHE A 323 3.85 51.61 -35.69
N GLU A 324 5.17 51.65 -35.48
CA GLU A 324 6.05 52.61 -36.14
C GLU A 324 6.08 52.44 -37.67
N GLU A 325 6.07 51.20 -38.18
CA GLU A 325 6.02 50.90 -39.61
C GLU A 325 4.69 51.32 -40.25
N GLN A 326 3.56 51.08 -39.59
CA GLN A 326 2.25 51.48 -40.10
C GLN A 326 2.06 53.01 -40.08
N VAL A 327 2.64 53.70 -39.09
CA VAL A 327 2.68 55.17 -39.08
C VAL A 327 3.53 55.70 -40.25
N LYS A 328 4.69 55.09 -40.55
CA LYS A 328 5.49 55.44 -41.75
C LYS A 328 4.75 55.18 -43.05
N ALA A 329 3.98 54.09 -43.11
CA ALA A 329 3.17 53.71 -44.26
C ALA A 329 1.88 54.55 -44.43
N LYS A 330 1.58 55.46 -43.49
CA LYS A 330 0.37 56.30 -43.46
C LYS A 330 -0.93 55.49 -43.34
N GLU A 331 -0.88 54.30 -42.73
CA GLU A 331 -2.05 53.45 -42.45
C GLU A 331 -2.60 53.71 -41.04
N SER A 332 -3.31 54.82 -40.90
CA SER A 332 -3.69 55.40 -39.61
C SER A 332 -4.63 54.51 -38.77
N GLU A 333 -5.63 53.87 -39.40
CA GLU A 333 -6.55 52.98 -38.69
C GLU A 333 -5.86 51.71 -38.18
N LEU A 334 -4.97 51.13 -38.98
CA LEU A 334 -4.22 49.94 -38.59
C LEU A 334 -3.26 50.24 -37.44
N ALA A 335 -2.58 51.39 -37.49
CA ALA A 335 -1.74 51.85 -36.40
C ALA A 335 -2.55 52.06 -35.11
N LEU A 336 -3.76 52.62 -35.21
CA LEU A 336 -4.67 52.81 -34.06
C LEU A 336 -5.17 51.48 -33.48
N ASP A 337 -5.48 50.50 -34.32
CA ASP A 337 -5.89 49.17 -33.85
C ASP A 337 -4.75 48.46 -33.13
N VAL A 338 -3.53 48.53 -33.65
CA VAL A 338 -2.33 48.00 -32.99
C VAL A 338 -2.11 48.71 -31.65
N ALA A 339 -2.27 50.03 -31.60
CA ALA A 339 -2.12 50.80 -30.36
C ALA A 339 -3.18 50.43 -29.31
N ARG A 340 -4.46 50.35 -29.70
CA ARG A 340 -5.59 50.07 -28.79
C ARG A 340 -5.58 48.63 -28.26
N HIS A 341 -5.18 47.66 -29.07
CA HIS A 341 -5.29 46.25 -28.69
C HIS A 341 -4.02 45.71 -28.05
N PHE A 342 -2.84 46.16 -28.48
CA PHE A 342 -1.56 45.56 -28.07
C PHE A 342 -0.66 46.52 -27.27
N LEU A 343 -0.91 47.83 -27.32
CA LEU A 343 -0.09 48.85 -26.67
C LEU A 343 -0.90 49.74 -25.70
N ALA A 344 -2.10 49.30 -25.28
CA ALA A 344 -3.00 50.07 -24.41
C ALA A 344 -2.37 50.51 -23.07
N GLU A 345 -1.36 49.77 -22.60
CA GLU A 345 -0.62 50.09 -21.37
C GLU A 345 0.64 50.98 -21.59
N VAL A 346 0.96 51.34 -22.85
CA VAL A 346 2.06 52.26 -23.16
C VAL A 346 1.54 53.70 -23.06
N PRO A 347 2.24 54.61 -22.34
CA PRO A 347 1.78 56.00 -22.20
C PRO A 347 1.58 56.68 -23.55
N ALA A 348 0.47 57.41 -23.69
CA ALA A 348 0.10 58.07 -24.95
C ALA A 348 1.20 59.00 -25.47
N GLU A 349 1.91 59.71 -24.58
CA GLU A 349 3.01 60.61 -24.99
C GLU A 349 4.18 59.85 -25.63
N THR A 350 4.39 58.58 -25.26
CA THR A 350 5.47 57.75 -25.81
C THR A 350 5.13 57.28 -27.23
N LEU A 351 3.88 56.89 -27.47
CA LEU A 351 3.40 56.53 -28.81
C LEU A 351 3.38 57.75 -29.74
N GLN A 352 3.03 58.92 -29.19
CA GLN A 352 3.05 60.19 -29.90
C GLN A 352 4.47 60.58 -30.33
N ALA A 353 5.46 60.50 -29.43
CA ALA A 353 6.85 60.78 -29.77
C ALA A 353 7.42 59.83 -30.84
N ILE A 354 6.99 58.55 -30.86
CA ILE A 354 7.38 57.58 -31.90
C ILE A 354 6.72 57.93 -33.23
N ALA A 355 5.44 58.30 -33.23
CA ALA A 355 4.72 58.68 -34.43
C ALA A 355 5.26 59.99 -35.05
N GLU A 356 5.55 61.00 -34.23
CA GLU A 356 6.17 62.25 -34.67
C GLU A 356 7.55 62.00 -35.29
N LYS A 357 8.39 61.19 -34.64
CA LYS A 357 9.71 60.82 -35.16
C LYS A 357 9.65 59.96 -36.43
N ALA A 358 8.63 59.11 -36.56
CA ALA A 358 8.40 58.29 -37.74
C ALA A 358 7.86 59.11 -38.94
N SER A 359 7.08 60.16 -38.68
CA SER A 359 6.50 61.04 -39.69
C SER A 359 7.45 62.14 -40.18
N GLY A 360 8.55 62.42 -39.47
CA GLY A 360 9.47 63.53 -39.75
C GLY A 360 10.83 63.13 -40.34
N SER A 361 10.89 62.96 -41.67
CA SER A 361 12.11 63.04 -42.49
C SER A 361 11.73 63.43 -43.93
N MET A 362 11.19 64.64 -44.11
CA MET A 362 11.24 65.37 -45.38
C MET A 362 11.34 66.87 -45.10
N GLY A 363 12.57 67.36 -44.96
CA GLY A 363 12.93 68.68 -45.44
C GLY A 363 13.57 68.50 -46.81
N GLY A 364 13.00 69.11 -47.85
CA GLY A 364 13.55 69.05 -49.22
C GLY A 364 12.50 69.27 -50.31
N GLU A 365 12.19 70.54 -50.55
CA GLU A 365 11.75 71.22 -51.79
C GLU A 365 11.03 70.44 -52.91
N GLY A 366 9.83 70.92 -53.27
CA GLY A 366 9.37 70.93 -54.67
C GLY A 366 7.92 70.55 -54.95
N GLY A 367 7.08 71.55 -55.25
CA GLY A 367 6.08 71.45 -56.31
C GLY A 367 4.68 70.90 -55.98
N MET A 368 3.71 71.81 -55.96
CA MET A 368 2.25 71.64 -56.01
C MET A 368 1.72 70.39 -56.73
N GLU A 369 0.75 69.69 -56.12
CA GLU A 369 -0.62 69.61 -56.64
C GLU A 369 -1.60 69.09 -55.56
N HIS A 370 -2.73 69.79 -55.44
CA HIS A 370 -3.78 69.57 -54.46
C HIS A 370 -4.54 68.27 -54.74
N HIS A 371 -4.40 67.25 -53.89
CA HIS A 371 -5.45 66.27 -53.49
C HIS A 371 -4.95 65.43 -52.28
N GLY A 372 -4.54 66.10 -51.20
CA GLY A 372 -3.85 65.45 -50.07
C GLY A 372 -4.10 66.04 -48.67
N THR A 373 -5.11 66.88 -48.50
CA THR A 373 -5.37 67.62 -47.24
C THR A 373 -6.74 67.32 -46.63
N GLN A 374 -7.20 66.06 -46.72
CA GLN A 374 -8.31 65.53 -45.91
C GLN A 374 -7.97 64.23 -45.16
N LYS A 375 -6.75 63.70 -45.33
CA LYS A 375 -6.28 62.49 -44.62
C LYS A 375 -5.21 62.72 -43.55
N ALA A 376 -4.67 63.94 -43.41
CA ALA A 376 -3.70 64.27 -42.37
C ALA A 376 -4.35 64.78 -41.06
N GLU A 377 -5.51 65.46 -41.16
CA GLU A 377 -6.26 65.90 -39.97
C GLU A 377 -7.08 64.78 -39.30
N SER A 378 -7.42 63.71 -40.03
CA SER A 378 -8.14 62.56 -39.48
C SER A 378 -7.28 61.66 -38.59
N CYS A 379 -5.96 61.70 -38.69
CA CYS A 379 -5.06 60.98 -37.78
C CYS A 379 -4.99 61.61 -36.39
N TRP A 380 -5.12 62.95 -36.31
CA TRP A 380 -4.93 63.70 -35.07
C TRP A 380 -6.17 63.71 -34.16
N ALA A 381 -7.38 63.59 -34.72
CA ALA A 381 -8.62 63.55 -33.95
C ALA A 381 -8.83 62.22 -33.19
N LEU A 382 -8.22 61.12 -33.64
CA LEU A 382 -8.45 59.77 -33.10
C LEU A 382 -7.68 59.45 -31.80
N PHE A 383 -6.67 60.24 -31.43
CA PHE A 383 -5.84 60.00 -30.24
C PHE A 383 -6.39 60.61 -28.94
N HIS A 384 -7.44 61.44 -29.01
CA HIS A 384 -8.05 62.07 -27.83
C HIS A 384 -9.11 61.20 -27.10
N GLU A 385 -9.46 60.02 -27.60
CA GLU A 385 -10.53 59.17 -27.03
C GLU A 385 -10.05 58.02 -26.10
N VAL A 386 -8.75 57.86 -25.84
CA VAL A 386 -8.27 56.81 -24.92
C VAL A 386 -8.36 57.31 -23.47
N LYS A 387 -9.53 57.18 -22.83
CA LYS A 387 -9.67 57.31 -21.36
C LYS A 387 -9.45 55.94 -20.67
N PRO A 388 -8.71 55.89 -19.54
CA PRO A 388 -8.51 54.64 -18.80
C PRO A 388 -9.78 54.25 -18.01
N MET A 389 -10.26 53.01 -18.19
CA MET A 389 -11.29 52.43 -17.31
C MET A 389 -10.71 52.11 -15.92
N GLY A 390 -11.44 52.52 -14.89
CA GLY A 390 -10.99 52.61 -13.50
C GLY A 390 -10.79 51.28 -12.75
N LYS A 391 -9.95 51.37 -11.72
CA LYS A 391 -9.71 50.34 -10.70
C LYS A 391 -10.97 50.11 -9.86
N CYS A 392 -11.37 48.84 -9.67
CA CYS A 392 -12.34 48.46 -8.66
C CYS A 392 -11.60 48.16 -7.34
N GLU A 393 -12.00 48.87 -6.28
CA GLU A 393 -11.38 48.88 -4.95
C GLU A 393 -11.63 47.58 -4.17
N VAL A 394 -10.61 47.14 -3.43
CA VAL A 394 -10.70 46.12 -2.38
C VAL A 394 -10.93 46.84 -1.05
N GLN A 395 -12.06 46.61 -0.38
CA GLN A 395 -12.29 47.08 0.98
C GLN A 395 -11.76 46.10 2.05
N PRO A 396 -11.18 46.59 3.17
CA PRO A 396 -10.68 45.77 4.26
C PRO A 396 -11.72 45.60 5.40
N GLY A 397 -11.85 44.39 5.95
CA GLY A 397 -12.65 44.10 7.16
C GLY A 397 -11.79 43.92 8.42
N PRO A 398 -12.22 44.39 9.63
CA PRO A 398 -11.32 44.64 10.75
C PRO A 398 -11.24 43.52 11.82
N LYS A 399 -10.16 43.58 12.61
CA LYS A 399 -9.86 42.75 13.79
C LYS A 399 -10.71 43.14 15.01
N ARG A 400 -11.12 42.16 15.85
CA ARG A 400 -10.99 42.13 17.34
C ARG A 400 -11.72 40.93 18.00
N ALA A 401 -11.07 40.33 19.01
CA ALA A 401 -11.66 39.63 20.17
C ALA A 401 -11.47 40.58 21.41
N PRO A 402 -11.91 40.31 22.68
CA PRO A 402 -12.38 39.06 23.33
C PRO A 402 -13.53 39.25 24.40
N PHE A 403 -13.75 38.21 25.22
CA PHE A 403 -14.32 38.15 26.60
C PHE A 403 -15.68 37.45 26.90
N ILE A 404 -15.73 36.95 28.14
CA ILE A 404 -16.38 35.77 28.75
C ILE A 404 -17.67 36.12 29.51
N SER A 405 -18.66 35.20 29.61
CA SER A 405 -19.42 34.98 30.86
C SER A 405 -20.01 33.55 30.99
N ARG A 406 -20.09 33.06 32.24
CA ARG A 406 -20.60 31.75 32.76
C ARG A 406 -22.15 31.81 32.89
N ARG A 407 -23.00 30.76 32.82
CA ARG A 407 -23.24 29.55 33.67
C ARG A 407 -24.62 28.98 33.15
N GLU A 408 -24.89 27.70 32.85
CA GLU A 408 -25.35 26.55 33.70
C GLU A 408 -25.60 25.30 32.79
N VAL A 409 -24.96 24.13 33.00
CA VAL A 409 -25.41 22.85 33.62
C VAL A 409 -26.54 22.04 32.92
N PHE A 410 -26.17 20.99 32.14
CA PHE A 410 -26.58 19.55 32.20
C PHE A 410 -26.17 18.75 30.91
N SER A 411 -25.85 17.46 31.06
CA SER A 411 -25.18 16.48 30.13
C SER A 411 -26.00 16.05 28.86
N PRO A 412 -25.54 15.19 27.88
CA PRO A 412 -24.42 14.25 27.85
C PRO A 412 -23.39 14.42 26.69
N LEU A 413 -22.29 13.68 26.80
CA LEU A 413 -21.02 13.75 26.07
C LEU A 413 -21.13 13.76 24.53
N ARG A 414 -20.63 14.84 23.91
CA ARG A 414 -20.46 14.98 22.45
C ARG A 414 -19.12 14.40 22.00
N ALA A 415 -19.19 13.60 20.93
CA ALA A 415 -18.07 13.13 20.13
C ALA A 415 -17.05 14.24 19.83
N GLY A 416 -15.77 13.95 20.07
CA GLY A 416 -14.66 14.85 19.80
C GLY A 416 -14.63 15.33 18.35
N LYS A 417 -14.25 16.59 18.16
CA LYS A 417 -14.13 17.25 16.85
C LYS A 417 -13.08 16.54 15.98
N VAL A 418 -13.53 15.66 15.11
CA VAL A 418 -12.76 15.13 13.97
C VAL A 418 -12.47 16.29 13.01
N SER A 419 -11.21 16.45 12.59
CA SER A 419 -10.81 17.51 11.66
C SER A 419 -11.48 17.35 10.29
N ARG A 420 -11.72 18.47 9.61
CA ARG A 420 -12.50 18.56 8.36
C ARG A 420 -11.86 17.80 7.18
N SER A 421 -10.58 17.43 7.27
CA SER A 421 -9.80 16.77 6.21
C SER A 421 -9.91 15.24 6.20
N GLN A 422 -10.39 14.60 7.26
CA GLN A 422 -10.43 13.12 7.36
C GLN A 422 -11.74 12.48 6.86
N ARG A 423 -12.75 13.25 6.46
CA ARG A 423 -14.07 12.71 6.02
C ARG A 423 -14.15 12.32 4.55
N ILE A 424 -13.10 12.51 3.74
CA ILE A 424 -13.23 12.47 2.27
C ILE A 424 -12.51 11.27 1.61
N CYS A 425 -11.65 10.52 2.31
CA CYS A 425 -10.74 9.61 1.62
C CYS A 425 -11.21 8.17 1.35
N SER A 426 -12.36 7.70 1.85
CA SER A 426 -12.83 6.32 1.53
C SER A 426 -13.97 6.26 0.51
N ALA A 427 -14.82 7.30 0.41
CA ALA A 427 -15.95 7.31 -0.52
C ALA A 427 -15.62 7.92 -1.91
N ALA A 428 -14.65 8.82 -1.99
CA ALA A 428 -14.36 9.56 -3.22
C ALA A 428 -13.74 8.71 -4.35
N MET A 429 -13.11 7.57 -4.01
CA MET A 429 -12.40 6.75 -5.00
C MET A 429 -13.32 5.75 -5.72
N ALA A 430 -14.40 5.30 -5.07
CA ALA A 430 -15.42 4.45 -5.68
C ALA A 430 -16.39 5.23 -6.58
N LEU A 431 -16.63 6.50 -6.27
CA LEU A 431 -17.56 7.38 -6.99
C LEU A 431 -17.01 7.94 -8.32
N ALA A 432 -15.69 7.86 -8.53
CA ALA A 432 -15.04 8.39 -9.73
C ALA A 432 -15.08 7.43 -10.95
N LEU A 433 -15.76 6.29 -10.86
CA LEU A 433 -15.69 5.20 -11.84
C LEU A 433 -16.98 4.91 -12.64
N PHE A 434 -18.03 5.72 -12.50
CA PHE A 434 -19.20 5.64 -13.38
C PHE A 434 -19.28 6.85 -14.30
N GLY A 435 -19.27 6.60 -15.61
CA GLY A 435 -19.23 7.63 -16.65
C GLY A 435 -20.41 8.59 -16.60
N GLN A 436 -20.11 9.89 -16.60
CA GLN A 436 -21.09 10.95 -16.87
C GLN A 436 -21.45 11.08 -18.37
N ASP A 437 -20.85 10.27 -19.25
CA ASP A 437 -20.77 10.56 -20.69
C ASP A 437 -21.91 10.03 -21.58
N ASP A 438 -22.94 9.36 -21.03
CA ASP A 438 -24.07 8.85 -21.82
C ASP A 438 -25.31 9.76 -21.80
N LYS A 439 -25.16 11.02 -21.38
CA LYS A 439 -26.30 11.94 -21.22
C LYS A 439 -26.31 12.98 -22.32
N PRO A 440 -27.46 13.24 -22.97
CA PRO A 440 -27.55 14.17 -24.10
C PRO A 440 -27.08 15.58 -23.69
N LYS A 441 -26.53 16.35 -24.62
CA LYS A 441 -25.89 17.66 -24.36
C LYS A 441 -26.76 18.60 -23.52
N TRP A 442 -28.08 18.62 -23.72
CA TRP A 442 -29.02 19.40 -22.92
C TRP A 442 -29.05 18.96 -21.44
N PHE A 443 -28.86 17.67 -21.14
CA PHE A 443 -28.78 17.12 -19.79
C PHE A 443 -27.46 17.50 -19.10
N LEU A 444 -26.36 17.49 -19.85
CA LEU A 444 -25.05 17.94 -19.35
C LEU A 444 -25.01 19.45 -19.11
N ASP A 445 -25.71 20.21 -19.96
CA ASP A 445 -25.86 21.65 -19.80
C ASP A 445 -26.79 22.00 -18.61
N ASP A 446 -27.82 21.19 -18.33
CA ASP A 446 -28.65 21.31 -17.12
C ASP A 446 -27.88 20.91 -15.85
N LEU A 447 -27.08 19.85 -15.88
CA LEU A 447 -26.15 19.48 -14.79
C LEU A 447 -25.12 20.58 -14.49
N LYS A 448 -24.71 21.34 -15.51
CA LYS A 448 -23.83 22.51 -15.35
C LYS A 448 -24.56 23.74 -14.79
N LYS A 449 -25.85 23.88 -15.08
CA LYS A 449 -26.70 24.96 -14.54
C LYS A 449 -27.16 24.68 -13.11
N GLN A 450 -27.27 23.41 -12.72
CA GLN A 450 -27.58 22.96 -11.36
C GLN A 450 -26.50 21.98 -10.88
N PRO A 451 -25.37 22.47 -10.35
CA PRO A 451 -24.35 21.59 -9.79
C PRO A 451 -24.96 20.71 -8.69
N LYS A 452 -24.61 19.41 -8.70
CA LYS A 452 -25.00 18.47 -7.63
C LYS A 452 -24.72 19.10 -6.28
N SER A 453 -25.73 19.16 -5.42
CA SER A 453 -25.57 19.71 -4.08
C SER A 453 -24.56 18.87 -3.29
N LEU A 454 -23.42 19.49 -2.98
CA LEU A 454 -22.39 18.95 -2.08
C LEU A 454 -22.67 19.32 -0.63
N THR A 455 -23.82 19.94 -0.36
CA THR A 455 -24.24 20.28 0.99
C THR A 455 -24.38 19.00 1.80
N SER A 456 -23.63 18.91 2.90
CA SER A 456 -23.76 17.82 3.84
C SER A 456 -25.12 17.89 4.54
N THR A 457 -25.83 16.77 4.55
CA THR A 457 -27.07 16.57 5.29
C THR A 457 -27.01 15.23 6.01
N THR A 458 -28.09 14.82 6.67
CA THR A 458 -28.19 13.51 7.32
C THR A 458 -29.36 12.74 6.74
N CYS A 459 -29.15 11.45 6.49
CA CYS A 459 -30.20 10.50 6.17
C CYS A 459 -30.44 9.58 7.37
N GLU A 460 -31.67 9.54 7.84
CA GLU A 460 -32.18 8.61 8.84
C GLU A 460 -32.84 7.43 8.11
N MET A 461 -32.27 6.24 8.26
CA MET A 461 -32.76 4.99 7.67
C MET A 461 -33.36 4.14 8.79
N GLN A 462 -34.68 3.96 8.81
CA GLN A 462 -35.36 3.14 9.82
C GLN A 462 -35.77 1.78 9.23
N ILE A 463 -35.60 0.68 9.95
CA ILE A 463 -36.09 -0.62 9.47
C ILE A 463 -37.62 -0.63 9.52
N MET A 464 -38.27 -1.02 8.42
CA MET A 464 -39.73 -1.01 8.35
C MET A 464 -40.32 -2.03 9.34
N GLY A 465 -41.15 -1.55 10.27
CA GLY A 465 -41.72 -2.38 11.34
C GLY A 465 -40.84 -2.53 12.58
N SER A 466 -39.70 -1.83 12.64
CA SER A 466 -38.80 -1.80 13.80
C SER A 466 -38.56 -0.35 14.25
N GLN A 467 -38.14 -0.17 15.51
CA GLN A 467 -37.65 1.12 16.01
C GLN A 467 -36.16 1.34 15.72
N GLU A 468 -35.46 0.33 15.23
CA GLU A 468 -34.04 0.45 14.89
C GLU A 468 -33.84 1.37 13.69
N ALA A 469 -33.00 2.39 13.87
CA ALA A 469 -32.66 3.35 12.83
C ALA A 469 -31.15 3.61 12.79
N LEU A 470 -30.62 3.79 11.58
CA LEU A 470 -29.24 4.19 11.32
C LEU A 470 -29.24 5.59 10.72
N THR A 471 -28.60 6.54 11.40
CA THR A 471 -28.41 7.90 10.90
C THR A 471 -26.99 8.08 10.41
N MET A 472 -26.83 8.57 9.18
CA MET A 472 -25.51 8.86 8.62
C MET A 472 -25.44 10.21 7.91
N PRO A 473 -24.29 10.90 7.96
CA PRO A 473 -24.05 12.07 7.15
C PRO A 473 -23.90 11.67 5.68
N ILE A 474 -24.65 12.34 4.81
CA ILE A 474 -24.61 12.12 3.35
C ILE A 474 -24.46 13.47 2.63
N GLN A 475 -24.08 13.45 1.36
CA GLN A 475 -24.27 14.61 0.50
C GLN A 475 -25.71 14.60 0.02
N GLN A 476 -26.32 15.77 -0.20
CA GLN A 476 -27.71 15.82 -0.73
C GLN A 476 -27.85 15.05 -2.05
N SER A 477 -26.79 15.01 -2.85
CA SER A 477 -26.75 14.27 -4.11
C SER A 477 -26.46 12.77 -3.98
N THR A 478 -26.38 12.23 -2.75
CA THR A 478 -26.24 10.79 -2.51
C THR A 478 -27.53 10.07 -2.92
N THR A 479 -27.38 9.05 -3.75
CA THR A 479 -28.44 8.24 -4.33
C THR A 479 -28.83 7.06 -3.44
N VAL A 480 -30.02 6.52 -3.66
CA VAL A 480 -30.48 5.28 -3.01
C VAL A 480 -29.56 4.12 -3.33
N HIS A 481 -29.04 4.02 -4.55
CA HIS A 481 -28.09 2.98 -4.93
C HIS A 481 -26.83 3.01 -4.05
N GLU A 482 -26.26 4.19 -3.81
CA GLU A 482 -25.08 4.34 -2.95
C GLU A 482 -25.37 3.92 -1.50
N LEU A 483 -26.54 4.27 -0.96
CA LEU A 483 -26.96 3.81 0.36
C LEU A 483 -27.20 2.30 0.41
N LYS A 484 -27.80 1.72 -0.62
CA LYS A 484 -27.95 0.26 -0.75
C LYS A 484 -26.59 -0.42 -0.78
N MET A 485 -25.64 0.07 -1.58
CA MET A 485 -24.28 -0.47 -1.61
C MET A 485 -23.62 -0.38 -0.25
N TYR A 486 -23.75 0.75 0.44
CA TYR A 486 -23.17 0.92 1.78
C TYR A 486 -23.75 -0.08 2.78
N ILE A 487 -25.08 -0.20 2.87
CA ILE A 487 -25.72 -1.16 3.78
C ILE A 487 -25.37 -2.58 3.37
N ALA A 488 -25.45 -2.91 2.09
CA ALA A 488 -25.16 -4.24 1.57
C ALA A 488 -23.73 -4.67 1.91
N MET A 489 -22.77 -3.77 1.70
CA MET A 489 -21.36 -3.98 2.06
C MET A 489 -21.18 -4.14 3.57
N LYS A 490 -21.80 -3.28 4.39
CA LYS A 490 -21.72 -3.36 5.86
C LYS A 490 -22.34 -4.64 6.41
N MET A 491 -23.41 -5.11 5.79
CA MET A 491 -24.19 -6.27 6.23
C MET A 491 -23.75 -7.58 5.56
N GLY A 492 -22.92 -7.52 4.52
CA GLY A 492 -22.53 -8.67 3.71
C GLY A 492 -23.73 -9.38 3.06
N ILE A 493 -24.68 -8.60 2.55
CA ILE A 493 -25.91 -9.08 1.88
C ILE A 493 -25.96 -8.58 0.44
N ASP A 494 -26.81 -9.20 -0.37
CA ASP A 494 -27.06 -8.72 -1.74
C ASP A 494 -27.76 -7.34 -1.72
N PRO A 495 -27.26 -6.32 -2.41
CA PRO A 495 -27.91 -5.00 -2.43
C PRO A 495 -29.30 -5.00 -3.07
N GLY A 496 -29.59 -5.96 -3.96
CA GLY A 496 -30.92 -6.15 -4.56
C GLY A 496 -31.96 -6.61 -3.54
N SER A 497 -31.54 -7.22 -2.43
CA SER A 497 -32.45 -7.59 -1.32
C SER A 497 -32.99 -6.37 -0.55
N LEU A 498 -32.37 -5.21 -0.69
CA LEU A 498 -32.74 -3.98 0.02
C LEU A 498 -33.78 -3.18 -0.77
N THR A 499 -34.85 -2.76 -0.09
CA THR A 499 -35.85 -1.84 -0.65
C THR A 499 -35.97 -0.60 0.23
N PHE A 500 -35.79 0.57 -0.37
CA PHE A 500 -35.93 1.86 0.31
C PHE A 500 -37.33 2.41 0.03
N VAL A 501 -38.04 2.73 1.10
CA VAL A 501 -39.42 3.24 1.07
C VAL A 501 -39.50 4.55 1.83
N MET A 502 -40.20 5.53 1.28
CA MET A 502 -40.48 6.79 1.95
C MET A 502 -41.98 7.02 2.08
N LYS A 503 -42.36 7.85 3.05
CA LYS A 503 -43.74 8.28 3.23
C LYS A 503 -43.99 9.52 2.36
N GLN A 504 -45.01 9.48 1.51
CA GLN A 504 -45.46 10.59 0.68
C GLN A 504 -46.93 10.90 1.01
N GLY A 505 -47.15 11.84 1.94
CA GLY A 505 -48.47 12.09 2.50
C GLY A 505 -49.00 10.90 3.30
N CYS A 506 -50.13 10.33 2.89
CA CYS A 506 -50.72 9.14 3.51
C CYS A 506 -50.29 7.81 2.86
N SER A 507 -49.51 7.83 1.78
CA SER A 507 -49.09 6.64 1.05
C SER A 507 -47.59 6.35 1.20
N TRP A 508 -47.22 5.10 0.92
CA TRP A 508 -45.83 4.62 0.90
C TRP A 508 -45.34 4.53 -0.54
N ARG A 509 -44.15 5.05 -0.81
CA ARG A 509 -43.52 5.00 -2.13
C ARG A 509 -42.13 4.37 -2.03
N VAL A 510 -41.82 3.44 -2.93
CA VAL A 510 -40.47 2.89 -3.11
C VAL A 510 -39.63 3.91 -3.87
N GLN A 511 -38.42 4.21 -3.37
CA GLN A 511 -37.46 5.04 -4.09
C GLN A 511 -36.63 4.18 -5.06
N ALA A 512 -36.48 4.65 -6.29
CA ALA A 512 -35.63 4.00 -7.28
C ALA A 512 -34.14 4.25 -6.99
N ASP A 513 -33.29 3.34 -7.44
CA ASP A 513 -31.84 3.37 -7.19
C ASP A 513 -31.14 4.67 -7.63
N ASN A 514 -31.63 5.29 -8.70
CA ASN A 514 -31.09 6.53 -9.26
C ASN A 514 -31.63 7.81 -8.62
N GLU A 515 -32.59 7.71 -7.70
CA GLU A 515 -33.15 8.87 -6.98
C GLU A 515 -32.19 9.32 -5.86
N GLU A 516 -32.19 10.62 -5.57
CA GLU A 516 -31.53 11.16 -4.37
C GLU A 516 -32.23 10.61 -3.12
N ALA A 517 -31.45 10.11 -2.18
CA ALA A 517 -31.99 9.52 -0.97
C ALA A 517 -32.70 10.57 -0.12
N ALA A 518 -33.96 10.31 0.24
CA ALA A 518 -34.67 11.22 1.15
C ALA A 518 -33.99 11.28 2.53
N ARG A 519 -34.18 12.39 3.24
CA ARG A 519 -33.65 12.59 4.60
C ARG A 519 -34.16 11.55 5.61
N LYS A 520 -35.37 11.02 5.38
CA LYS A 520 -35.96 9.96 6.19
C LYS A 520 -36.52 8.89 5.28
N VAL A 521 -35.95 7.69 5.38
CA VAL A 521 -36.32 6.53 4.59
C VAL A 521 -36.50 5.33 5.49
N PHE A 522 -37.31 4.39 5.03
CA PHE A 522 -37.51 3.10 5.65
C PHE A 522 -36.84 2.03 4.79
N VAL A 523 -36.20 1.06 5.43
CA VAL A 523 -35.45 -0.01 4.76
C VAL A 523 -36.19 -1.34 5.00
N LYS A 524 -36.44 -2.07 3.91
CA LYS A 524 -36.88 -3.48 3.94
C LYS A 524 -35.74 -4.37 3.47
N GLY A 525 -35.77 -5.64 3.87
CA GLY A 525 -34.77 -6.66 3.49
C GLY A 525 -33.78 -7.02 4.59
N ILE A 526 -33.80 -6.29 5.72
CA ILE A 526 -32.96 -6.55 6.90
C ILE A 526 -33.80 -6.53 8.17
N ARG A 527 -33.34 -7.27 9.18
CA ARG A 527 -33.94 -7.29 10.54
C ARG A 527 -33.21 -6.35 11.51
N SER A 528 -31.93 -6.09 11.27
CA SER A 528 -31.08 -5.17 12.04
C SER A 528 -30.04 -4.52 11.12
N PHE A 529 -29.47 -3.39 11.51
CA PHE A 529 -28.27 -2.78 10.91
C PHE A 529 -26.96 -3.38 11.45
N SER A 530 -27.07 -4.46 12.24
CA SER A 530 -25.94 -5.26 12.72
C SER A 530 -25.86 -6.57 11.96
N ARG A 531 -24.69 -6.88 11.41
CA ARG A 531 -24.44 -8.10 10.64
C ARG A 531 -24.58 -9.34 11.52
N GLU A 532 -25.32 -10.33 11.03
CA GLU A 532 -25.51 -11.59 11.73
C GLU A 532 -24.19 -12.40 11.77
N ARG A 533 -23.83 -12.89 12.95
CA ARG A 533 -22.64 -13.70 13.16
C ARG A 533 -22.95 -15.17 12.91
N HIS A 534 -21.96 -15.89 12.38
CA HIS A 534 -22.03 -17.34 12.27
C HIS A 534 -22.04 -17.99 13.67
N VAL A 535 -22.94 -18.95 13.87
CA VAL A 535 -23.03 -19.72 15.12
C VAL A 535 -22.36 -21.06 14.91
N TRP A 536 -21.33 -21.33 15.72
CA TRP A 536 -20.56 -22.57 15.67
C TRP A 536 -21.19 -23.65 16.58
N PRO A 537 -21.27 -24.91 16.12
CA PRO A 537 -21.89 -26.00 16.90
C PRO A 537 -21.04 -26.43 18.09
N ASN A 538 -19.72 -26.35 18.00
CA ASN A 538 -18.78 -26.71 19.06
C ASN A 538 -18.00 -25.47 19.52
N PRO A 539 -17.44 -25.47 20.74
CA PRO A 539 -16.63 -24.36 21.23
C PRO A 539 -15.40 -24.10 20.35
N ILE A 540 -14.97 -22.84 20.28
CA ILE A 540 -13.70 -22.44 19.69
C ILE A 540 -12.58 -22.73 20.71
N ALA A 541 -11.53 -23.46 20.31
CA ALA A 541 -10.37 -23.69 21.15
C ALA A 541 -9.36 -22.54 21.03
N ILE A 542 -8.89 -22.02 22.15
CA ILE A 542 -7.74 -21.12 22.25
C ILE A 542 -6.62 -21.87 22.99
N ILE A 543 -5.44 -21.96 22.41
CA ILE A 543 -4.28 -22.65 23.01
C ILE A 543 -3.24 -21.60 23.42
N GLY A 544 -3.00 -21.54 24.73
CA GLY A 544 -2.05 -20.65 25.39
C GLY A 544 -2.72 -19.51 26.16
N THR A 545 -2.27 -19.28 27.39
CA THR A 545 -2.66 -18.18 28.30
C THR A 545 -1.55 -17.14 28.44
N GLY A 546 -0.74 -16.98 27.39
CA GLY A 546 0.11 -15.81 27.23
C GLY A 546 -0.69 -14.55 26.90
N HIS A 547 0.00 -13.42 26.74
CA HIS A 547 -0.64 -12.13 26.45
C HIS A 547 -1.65 -12.21 25.29
N ALA A 548 -1.32 -12.88 24.17
CA ALA A 548 -2.20 -12.95 23.02
C ALA A 548 -3.45 -13.82 23.24
N GLY A 549 -3.30 -14.97 23.90
CA GLY A 549 -4.42 -15.88 24.17
C GLY A 549 -5.39 -15.34 25.21
N LEU A 550 -4.88 -14.75 26.30
CA LEU A 550 -5.71 -14.02 27.26
C LEU A 550 -6.46 -12.87 26.57
N ARG A 551 -5.76 -12.12 25.69
CA ARG A 551 -6.39 -11.04 24.95
C ARG A 551 -7.47 -11.53 23.98
N GLN A 552 -7.28 -12.69 23.35
CA GLN A 552 -8.30 -13.32 22.49
C GLN A 552 -9.56 -13.68 23.29
N ALA A 553 -9.40 -14.26 24.49
CA ALA A 553 -10.51 -14.57 25.37
C ALA A 553 -11.26 -13.30 25.82
N MET A 554 -10.53 -12.27 26.26
CA MET A 554 -11.12 -10.96 26.56
C MET A 554 -11.84 -10.36 25.35
N TRP A 555 -11.27 -10.52 24.15
CA TRP A 555 -11.86 -10.03 22.91
C TRP A 555 -13.21 -10.71 22.61
N PHE A 556 -13.29 -12.02 22.82
CA PHE A 556 -14.55 -12.76 22.70
C PHE A 556 -15.58 -12.33 23.74
N ILE A 557 -15.21 -12.29 25.03
CA ILE A 557 -16.11 -11.84 26.12
C ILE A 557 -16.65 -10.43 25.85
N LYS A 558 -15.77 -9.48 25.49
CA LYS A 558 -16.13 -8.10 25.14
C LYS A 558 -17.18 -8.05 24.03
N ASN A 559 -17.05 -8.93 23.05
CA ASN A 559 -17.93 -8.99 21.89
C ASN A 559 -19.11 -9.96 22.10
N GLN A 560 -19.38 -10.45 23.32
CA GLN A 560 -20.45 -11.39 23.64
C GLN A 560 -20.35 -12.74 22.90
N GLU A 561 -19.12 -13.18 22.62
CA GLU A 561 -18.84 -14.55 22.21
C GLU A 561 -18.43 -15.35 23.45
N PHE A 562 -19.19 -16.38 23.80
CA PHE A 562 -18.98 -17.19 25.00
C PHE A 562 -18.78 -18.68 24.68
N ASN A 563 -18.87 -19.08 23.41
CA ASN A 563 -18.70 -20.46 22.98
C ASN A 563 -17.22 -20.75 22.68
N PHE A 564 -16.36 -20.62 23.69
CA PHE A 564 -14.92 -20.89 23.58
C PHE A 564 -14.35 -21.52 24.85
N VAL A 565 -13.19 -22.18 24.71
CA VAL A 565 -12.41 -22.74 25.81
C VAL A 565 -10.94 -22.41 25.58
N VAL A 566 -10.26 -21.94 26.62
CA VAL A 566 -8.82 -21.67 26.63
C VAL A 566 -8.11 -22.84 27.31
N TYR A 567 -7.05 -23.36 26.71
CA TYR A 567 -6.21 -24.42 27.28
C TYR A 567 -4.80 -23.90 27.53
N ASP A 568 -4.24 -24.17 28.69
CA ASP A 568 -2.82 -24.03 28.96
C ASP A 568 -2.33 -25.18 29.84
N ARG A 569 -1.13 -25.67 29.55
CA ARG A 569 -0.46 -26.74 30.30
C ARG A 569 0.17 -26.26 31.61
N LYS A 570 0.26 -24.95 31.83
CA LYS A 570 0.77 -24.35 33.06
C LYS A 570 -0.33 -24.22 34.10
N ASP A 571 0.04 -24.08 35.36
CA ASP A 571 -0.84 -23.72 36.48
C ASP A 571 -1.06 -22.20 36.60
N LEU A 572 -0.23 -21.41 35.90
CA LEU A 572 -0.22 -19.95 35.93
C LEU A 572 -0.41 -19.33 34.55
N VAL A 573 -1.10 -18.19 34.51
CA VAL A 573 -1.25 -17.37 33.31
C VAL A 573 -0.02 -16.49 33.07
N GLY A 574 0.28 -16.19 31.81
CA GLY A 574 1.37 -15.30 31.41
C GLY A 574 2.23 -15.84 30.26
N GLY A 575 2.08 -17.13 29.96
CA GLY A 575 2.70 -17.79 28.81
C GLY A 575 4.21 -18.02 28.96
N THR A 576 4.75 -18.82 28.05
CA THR A 576 6.14 -19.30 28.09
C THR A 576 7.18 -18.19 28.22
N SER A 577 7.00 -17.05 27.53
CA SER A 577 8.01 -15.99 27.53
C SER A 577 8.24 -15.37 28.91
N TRP A 578 7.18 -15.16 29.70
CA TRP A 578 7.28 -14.51 31.02
C TRP A 578 7.40 -15.51 32.17
N ILE A 579 6.82 -16.70 32.03
CA ILE A 579 6.89 -17.75 33.05
C ILE A 579 8.20 -18.51 32.96
N ASP A 580 8.60 -18.93 31.75
CA ASP A 580 9.72 -19.84 31.56
C ASP A 580 11.00 -19.12 31.15
N GLN A 581 10.93 -18.20 30.17
CA GLN A 581 12.14 -17.66 29.52
C GLN A 581 12.75 -16.45 30.23
N ALA A 582 11.89 -15.56 30.72
CA ALA A 582 12.31 -14.36 31.43
C ALA A 582 13.03 -14.73 32.73
N ASN A 583 14.06 -13.95 33.08
CA ASN A 583 14.66 -14.05 34.40
C ASN A 583 13.80 -13.28 35.41
N GLU A 584 14.00 -13.54 36.70
CA GLU A 584 13.43 -12.76 37.80
C GLU A 584 13.83 -11.27 37.70
N THR A 585 15.02 -11.01 37.14
CA THR A 585 15.54 -9.65 36.90
C THR A 585 15.07 -9.04 35.58
N SER A 586 14.37 -9.79 34.72
CA SER A 586 13.92 -9.30 33.42
C SER A 586 12.89 -8.18 33.60
N LYS A 587 12.97 -7.20 32.70
CA LYS A 587 12.08 -6.03 32.67
C LYS A 587 11.66 -5.80 31.23
N LEU A 588 10.43 -5.34 31.04
CA LEU A 588 9.94 -4.91 29.75
C LEU A 588 10.86 -3.84 29.14
N GLN A 589 11.27 -4.05 27.88
CA GLN A 589 12.14 -3.08 27.20
C GLN A 589 11.35 -1.96 26.50
N THR A 590 10.09 -2.22 26.14
CA THR A 590 9.12 -1.20 25.71
C THR A 590 8.39 -0.60 26.91
N GLU A 591 7.49 0.35 26.69
CA GLU A 591 6.84 1.08 27.78
C GLU A 591 5.46 0.52 28.11
N LEU A 592 5.07 0.60 29.39
CA LEU A 592 3.76 0.17 29.90
C LEU A 592 2.57 0.69 29.07
N GLY A 593 2.64 1.93 28.55
CA GLY A 593 1.55 2.55 27.79
C GLY A 593 1.19 1.83 26.48
N THR A 594 2.03 0.91 26.01
CA THR A 594 1.74 0.05 24.86
C THR A 594 2.06 -1.43 25.11
N TYR A 595 2.30 -1.84 26.36
CA TYR A 595 2.42 -3.25 26.73
C TYR A 595 1.66 -3.54 28.03
N HIS A 596 0.41 -3.94 27.89
CA HIS A 596 -0.40 -4.43 29.01
C HIS A 596 -1.63 -5.17 28.48
N LEU A 597 -2.16 -6.10 29.28
CA LEU A 597 -3.29 -6.93 28.86
C LEU A 597 -4.59 -6.14 28.65
N GLN A 598 -4.74 -5.01 29.35
CA GLN A 598 -5.86 -4.09 29.24
C GLN A 598 -5.79 -3.17 28.01
N TYR A 599 -4.84 -3.31 27.07
CA TYR A 599 -4.70 -2.42 25.92
C TYR A 599 -5.93 -2.46 24.98
N ASP A 600 -6.90 -1.57 25.21
CA ASP A 600 -8.13 -1.37 24.44
C ASP A 600 -8.68 0.05 24.62
N GLU A 601 -9.65 0.45 23.79
CA GLU A 601 -10.32 1.74 23.86
C GLU A 601 -11.02 1.97 25.21
N ASP A 602 -11.77 0.96 25.68
CA ASP A 602 -12.66 1.07 26.85
C ASP A 602 -11.96 0.85 28.20
N ASN A 603 -10.75 0.30 28.18
CA ASN A 603 -10.05 -0.09 29.39
C ASN A 603 -9.10 1.02 29.85
N PRO A 604 -8.96 1.31 31.16
CA PRO A 604 -7.97 2.27 31.63
C PRO A 604 -6.53 1.75 31.42
N VAL A 605 -5.55 2.66 31.43
CA VAL A 605 -4.15 2.24 31.56
C VAL A 605 -3.85 1.78 32.99
N PRO A 606 -2.99 0.78 33.20
CA PRO A 606 -2.55 0.40 34.54
C PRO A 606 -1.80 1.56 35.22
N LYS A 607 -2.11 1.83 36.49
CA LYS A 607 -1.54 2.97 37.24
C LYS A 607 -0.47 2.58 38.26
N ASN A 608 -0.42 1.32 38.67
CA ASN A 608 0.43 0.84 39.77
C ASN A 608 1.61 -0.01 39.28
N MET A 609 2.09 0.24 38.07
CA MET A 609 3.23 -0.45 37.48
C MET A 609 4.26 0.57 37.01
N SER A 610 5.53 0.18 37.05
CA SER A 610 6.62 1.00 36.55
C SER A 610 6.52 1.24 35.03
N THR A 611 7.26 2.24 34.53
CA THR A 611 7.33 2.55 33.09
C THR A 611 7.85 1.38 32.26
N TRP A 612 8.78 0.61 32.84
CA TRP A 612 9.35 -0.63 32.30
C TRP A 612 9.11 -1.77 33.30
N PRO A 613 7.88 -2.34 33.34
CA PRO A 613 7.49 -3.36 34.32
C PRO A 613 8.45 -4.54 34.38
N SER A 614 8.73 -5.00 35.59
CA SER A 614 9.40 -6.27 35.84
C SER A 614 8.54 -7.47 35.43
N THR A 615 9.16 -8.64 35.27
CA THR A 615 8.46 -9.92 35.07
C THR A 615 7.38 -10.14 36.14
N ALA A 616 7.68 -9.85 37.40
CA ALA A 616 6.75 -10.00 38.52
C ALA A 616 5.53 -9.08 38.39
N GLU A 617 5.74 -7.79 38.08
CA GLU A 617 4.64 -6.85 37.84
C GLU A 617 3.75 -7.30 36.68
N LEU A 618 4.33 -7.82 35.58
CA LEU A 618 3.56 -8.28 34.42
C LEU A 618 2.76 -9.56 34.69
N LEU A 619 3.35 -10.55 35.36
CA LEU A 619 2.66 -11.78 35.72
C LEU A 619 1.50 -11.51 36.69
N GLN A 620 1.71 -10.61 37.67
CA GLN A 620 0.65 -10.18 38.56
C GLN A 620 -0.47 -9.46 37.79
N HIS A 621 -0.11 -8.52 36.90
CA HIS A 621 -1.08 -7.83 36.04
C HIS A 621 -1.89 -8.79 35.16
N PHE A 622 -1.26 -9.82 34.58
CA PHE A 622 -1.96 -10.83 33.78
C PHE A 622 -2.95 -11.64 34.60
N ARG A 623 -2.59 -12.05 35.82
CA ARG A 623 -3.48 -12.78 36.74
C ARG A 623 -4.67 -11.92 37.14
N GLU A 624 -4.43 -10.73 37.68
CA GLU A 624 -5.47 -9.82 38.16
C GLU A 624 -6.48 -9.48 37.05
N VAL A 625 -6.00 -9.14 35.86
CA VAL A 625 -6.87 -8.79 34.73
C VAL A 625 -7.63 -10.01 34.21
N ALA A 626 -7.02 -11.19 34.16
CA ALA A 626 -7.73 -12.40 33.72
C ALA A 626 -8.86 -12.79 34.68
N GLU A 627 -8.65 -12.61 35.99
CA GLU A 627 -9.67 -12.81 37.02
C GLU A 627 -10.77 -11.75 36.96
N GLU A 628 -10.40 -10.45 36.96
CA GLU A 628 -11.34 -9.33 36.94
C GLU A 628 -12.21 -9.30 35.69
N TYR A 629 -11.62 -9.61 34.52
CA TYR A 629 -12.35 -9.63 33.24
C TYR A 629 -13.19 -10.89 33.04
N GLY A 630 -13.10 -11.87 33.95
CA GLY A 630 -13.88 -13.11 33.90
C GLY A 630 -13.42 -14.10 32.82
N VAL A 631 -12.11 -14.16 32.53
CA VAL A 631 -11.53 -15.11 31.56
C VAL A 631 -11.38 -16.51 32.17
N MET A 632 -11.06 -16.59 33.46
CA MET A 632 -10.74 -17.85 34.14
C MET A 632 -11.84 -18.92 34.06
N PRO A 633 -13.15 -18.60 34.14
CA PRO A 633 -14.22 -19.61 33.97
C PRO A 633 -14.21 -20.35 32.62
N TYR A 634 -13.61 -19.75 31.58
CA TYR A 634 -13.48 -20.35 30.25
C TYR A 634 -12.12 -21.01 30.04
N THR A 635 -11.28 -21.09 31.08
CA THR A 635 -9.89 -21.51 30.98
C THR A 635 -9.67 -22.83 31.71
N LYS A 636 -9.09 -23.80 31.02
CA LYS A 636 -8.56 -25.04 31.58
C LYS A 636 -7.04 -24.94 31.67
N MET A 637 -6.57 -24.54 32.85
CA MET A 637 -5.15 -24.62 33.22
C MET A 637 -4.74 -26.09 33.38
N CYS A 638 -3.44 -26.35 33.53
CA CYS A 638 -2.89 -27.70 33.72
C CYS A 638 -3.38 -28.72 32.67
N THR A 639 -3.60 -28.26 31.43
CA THR A 639 -4.13 -29.07 30.33
C THR A 639 -3.29 -28.86 29.08
N ASN A 640 -2.47 -29.86 28.73
CA ASN A 640 -1.69 -29.88 27.51
C ASN A 640 -2.55 -30.33 26.32
N VAL A 641 -2.42 -29.65 25.18
CA VAL A 641 -3.02 -30.10 23.92
C VAL A 641 -1.99 -30.94 23.19
N LYS A 642 -2.17 -32.26 23.20
CA LYS A 642 -1.19 -33.23 22.71
C LYS A 642 -1.30 -33.47 21.21
N GLU A 643 -2.52 -33.53 20.69
CA GLU A 643 -2.78 -33.83 19.29
C GLU A 643 -4.06 -33.15 18.80
N MET A 644 -4.12 -32.84 17.50
CA MET A 644 -5.33 -32.39 16.83
C MET A 644 -5.65 -33.30 15.64
N THR A 645 -6.83 -33.90 15.65
CA THR A 645 -7.38 -34.65 14.52
C THR A 645 -8.45 -33.82 13.80
N ILE A 646 -8.33 -33.68 12.47
CA ILE A 646 -9.32 -32.97 11.65
C ILE A 646 -10.36 -33.98 11.14
N LYS A 647 -11.59 -33.89 11.65
CA LYS A 647 -12.75 -34.69 11.22
C LYS A 647 -13.49 -33.94 10.10
N VAL A 648 -13.37 -34.42 8.87
CA VAL A 648 -14.04 -33.86 7.69
C VAL A 648 -14.70 -34.99 6.88
N GLY A 649 -15.85 -34.71 6.27
CA GLY A 649 -16.54 -35.68 5.39
C GLY A 649 -15.71 -36.04 4.16
N THR A 650 -16.16 -37.02 3.39
CA THR A 650 -15.53 -37.42 2.11
C THR A 650 -15.55 -36.27 1.10
N LYS A 651 -14.67 -36.29 0.09
CA LYS A 651 -14.62 -35.24 -0.95
C LYS A 651 -15.96 -35.03 -1.68
N GLN A 652 -16.75 -36.10 -1.84
CA GLN A 652 -18.06 -36.04 -2.48
C GLN A 652 -19.08 -35.33 -1.58
N GLU A 653 -19.12 -35.66 -0.30
CA GLU A 653 -19.99 -35.00 0.70
C GLU A 653 -19.63 -33.52 0.85
N GLN A 654 -18.33 -33.21 0.85
CA GLN A 654 -17.80 -31.84 0.88
C GLN A 654 -18.31 -31.00 -0.31
N GLN A 655 -18.22 -31.54 -1.53
CA GLN A 655 -18.69 -30.85 -2.74
C GLN A 655 -20.21 -30.66 -2.73
N ALA A 656 -20.96 -31.69 -2.32
CA ALA A 656 -22.40 -31.61 -2.19
C ALA A 656 -22.83 -30.56 -1.15
N GLU A 657 -22.15 -30.49 0.00
CA GLU A 657 -22.42 -29.50 1.03
C GLU A 657 -22.17 -28.07 0.55
N MET A 658 -21.02 -27.81 -0.07
CA MET A 658 -20.68 -26.49 -0.60
C MET A 658 -21.68 -26.02 -1.65
N ALA A 659 -22.11 -26.92 -2.55
CA ALA A 659 -23.14 -26.64 -3.55
C ALA A 659 -24.51 -26.36 -2.91
N GLN A 660 -24.92 -27.15 -1.91
CA GLN A 660 -26.21 -27.00 -1.23
C GLN A 660 -26.29 -25.70 -0.40
N LYS A 661 -25.23 -25.39 0.34
CA LYS A 661 -25.18 -24.22 1.25
C LYS A 661 -24.73 -22.94 0.57
N GLY A 662 -24.29 -23.01 -0.70
CA GLY A 662 -23.78 -21.85 -1.44
C GLY A 662 -22.57 -21.20 -0.78
N GLN A 663 -21.74 -22.00 -0.10
CA GLN A 663 -20.55 -21.55 0.63
C GLN A 663 -19.30 -22.21 0.02
N SER A 664 -18.15 -21.54 0.15
CA SER A 664 -16.88 -22.01 -0.44
C SER A 664 -15.97 -22.73 0.56
N TRP A 665 -16.53 -23.20 1.68
CA TRP A 665 -15.87 -24.00 2.69
C TRP A 665 -16.77 -25.12 3.19
N VAL A 666 -16.16 -26.16 3.74
CA VAL A 666 -16.84 -27.38 4.21
C VAL A 666 -16.98 -27.37 5.72
N THR A 667 -18.02 -28.00 6.28
CA THR A 667 -18.11 -28.20 7.73
C THR A 667 -17.06 -29.23 8.15
N GLN A 668 -16.28 -28.90 9.17
CA GLN A 668 -15.30 -29.81 9.76
C GLN A 668 -15.19 -29.56 11.26
N THR A 669 -14.77 -30.58 11.99
CA THR A 669 -14.58 -30.55 13.45
C THR A 669 -13.13 -30.85 13.78
N TYR A 670 -12.57 -30.15 14.75
CA TYR A 670 -11.22 -30.39 15.26
C TYR A 670 -11.33 -31.09 16.60
N SER A 671 -10.89 -32.34 16.65
CA SER A 671 -10.86 -33.14 17.87
C SER A 671 -9.50 -32.97 18.51
N LEU A 672 -9.44 -32.38 19.70
CA LEU A 672 -8.21 -32.20 20.46
C LEU A 672 -8.07 -33.34 21.48
N LEU A 673 -6.89 -33.95 21.52
CA LEU A 673 -6.48 -34.87 22.60
C LEU A 673 -5.82 -34.05 23.71
N LEU A 674 -6.44 -34.05 24.88
CA LEU A 674 -6.07 -33.23 26.03
C LEU A 674 -5.44 -34.11 27.11
N GLU A 675 -4.29 -33.69 27.60
CA GLU A 675 -3.47 -34.41 28.58
C GLU A 675 -3.35 -33.55 29.85
N PRO A 676 -3.88 -34.02 31.00
CA PRO A 676 -3.72 -33.31 32.27
C PRO A 676 -2.25 -33.25 32.71
N THR A 677 -1.82 -32.09 33.22
CA THR A 677 -0.45 -31.84 33.66
C THR A 677 -0.42 -31.36 35.10
N ASP A 678 0.74 -31.43 35.76
CA ASP A 678 0.90 -30.87 37.11
C ASP A 678 1.22 -29.36 37.10
N GLY A 679 1.29 -28.74 35.91
CA GLY A 679 1.62 -27.33 35.71
C GLY A 679 3.12 -26.99 35.74
N THR A 680 3.99 -27.88 36.20
CA THR A 680 5.41 -27.61 36.51
C THR A 680 6.38 -27.80 35.34
N GLY A 681 5.94 -28.50 34.28
CA GLY A 681 6.77 -28.79 33.11
C GLY A 681 7.24 -27.53 32.38
N ASP A 682 8.43 -27.53 31.78
CA ASP A 682 9.10 -26.35 31.20
C ASP A 682 8.47 -25.84 29.88
N GLY A 683 7.37 -26.46 29.46
CA GLY A 683 6.60 -26.08 28.30
C GLY A 683 7.34 -26.23 26.96
N ARG A 684 8.45 -26.97 26.88
CA ARG A 684 9.19 -27.10 25.62
C ARG A 684 8.87 -28.35 24.82
N GLY A 685 8.01 -29.22 25.35
CA GLY A 685 7.72 -30.54 24.78
C GLY A 685 8.61 -31.64 25.35
N ASP A 686 9.71 -31.28 26.02
CA ASP A 686 10.68 -32.23 26.59
C ASP A 686 10.36 -32.63 28.04
N ARG A 687 9.64 -31.77 28.78
CA ARG A 687 9.14 -32.04 30.13
C ARG A 687 7.76 -31.41 30.31
N ILE A 688 6.71 -32.19 30.06
CA ILE A 688 5.35 -31.85 30.47
C ILE A 688 5.16 -32.56 31.81
N GLY A 689 4.84 -31.83 32.88
CA GLY A 689 4.77 -32.46 34.19
C GLY A 689 3.64 -33.49 34.22
N GLU A 690 3.99 -34.72 34.60
CA GLU A 690 3.15 -35.90 34.46
C GLU A 690 2.26 -36.07 35.69
N THR A 691 0.95 -36.19 35.47
CA THR A 691 -0.03 -36.51 36.52
C THR A 691 -0.37 -38.01 36.56
N GLY A 692 -0.14 -38.72 35.45
CA GLY A 692 -0.62 -40.08 35.24
C GLY A 692 -2.11 -40.18 34.93
N GLU A 693 -2.83 -39.06 34.85
CA GLU A 693 -4.24 -39.04 34.48
C GLU A 693 -4.45 -39.36 32.98
N PRO A 694 -5.54 -40.05 32.61
CA PRO A 694 -5.78 -40.43 31.23
C PRO A 694 -6.11 -39.20 30.36
N CYS A 695 -5.58 -39.20 29.14
CA CYS A 695 -5.98 -38.20 28.15
C CYS A 695 -7.47 -38.32 27.82
N TYR A 696 -8.11 -37.19 27.51
CA TYR A 696 -9.50 -37.13 27.07
C TYR A 696 -9.64 -36.28 25.81
N GLN A 697 -10.74 -36.45 25.07
CA GLN A 697 -10.97 -35.75 23.81
C GLN A 697 -12.01 -34.64 23.97
N ALA A 698 -11.85 -33.55 23.21
CA ALA A 698 -12.84 -32.49 23.07
C ALA A 698 -12.96 -32.05 21.60
N ASP A 699 -14.19 -31.90 21.12
CA ASP A 699 -14.48 -31.45 19.76
C ASP A 699 -14.66 -29.94 19.71
N HIS A 700 -14.11 -29.31 18.68
CA HIS A 700 -14.05 -27.87 18.50
C HIS A 700 -14.39 -27.45 17.06
N SER A 701 -14.95 -26.26 16.89
CA SER A 701 -15.28 -25.72 15.56
C SER A 701 -14.15 -24.93 14.91
N ALA A 702 -13.20 -24.45 15.72
CA ALA A 702 -11.99 -23.76 15.27
C ALA A 702 -10.90 -23.91 16.34
N VAL A 703 -9.64 -23.77 15.92
CA VAL A 703 -8.47 -23.83 16.80
C VAL A 703 -7.60 -22.60 16.55
N ILE A 704 -7.40 -21.83 17.60
CA ILE A 704 -6.60 -20.61 17.64
C ILE A 704 -5.42 -20.89 18.56
N MET A 705 -4.18 -20.73 18.09
CA MET A 705 -3.00 -21.03 18.89
C MET A 705 -2.01 -19.85 18.93
N TYR A 706 -1.51 -19.58 20.13
CA TYR A 706 -0.54 -18.52 20.41
C TYR A 706 0.73 -19.10 21.07
N PRO A 707 1.60 -19.77 20.30
CA PRO A 707 2.74 -20.54 20.84
C PRO A 707 3.88 -19.65 21.34
N GLY A 708 3.97 -18.39 20.89
CA GLY A 708 5.16 -17.57 21.02
C GLY A 708 6.31 -18.04 20.11
N ASN A 709 7.32 -17.18 19.93
CA ASN A 709 8.52 -17.46 19.11
C ASN A 709 9.81 -17.57 19.95
N LEU A 710 9.74 -17.29 21.25
CA LEU A 710 10.84 -17.44 22.21
C LEU A 710 10.71 -18.80 22.92
N THR A 711 10.74 -19.89 22.15
CA THR A 711 10.45 -21.22 22.69
C THR A 711 11.71 -22.03 22.98
N LEU A 712 12.61 -22.16 22.01
CA LEU A 712 13.80 -23.02 22.12
C LEU A 712 15.08 -22.16 22.09
N PRO A 713 15.87 -22.10 23.17
CA PRO A 713 17.12 -21.35 23.17
C PRO A 713 18.12 -21.87 22.13
N LYS A 714 18.76 -20.96 21.38
CA LYS A 714 19.85 -21.32 20.46
C LYS A 714 21.08 -21.75 21.25
N ARG A 715 21.43 -23.04 21.18
CA ARG A 715 22.63 -23.58 21.81
C ARG A 715 23.78 -23.72 20.80
N THR A 716 25.01 -23.49 21.26
CA THR A 716 26.25 -23.56 20.47
C THR A 716 27.40 -23.74 21.44
N GLU A 717 28.27 -24.70 21.14
CA GLU A 717 29.48 -24.98 21.90
C GLU A 717 30.66 -24.21 21.30
N LEU A 718 31.47 -23.59 22.17
CA LEU A 718 32.69 -22.89 21.77
C LEU A 718 33.88 -23.84 21.82
N LYS A 719 34.82 -23.69 20.89
CA LYS A 719 36.08 -24.45 20.96
C LYS A 719 36.85 -24.08 22.23
N GLY A 720 37.21 -25.07 23.04
CA GLY A 720 37.93 -24.89 24.30
C GLY A 720 37.05 -24.53 25.49
N GLU A 721 35.73 -24.61 25.35
CA GLU A 721 34.74 -24.32 26.41
C GLU A 721 35.00 -25.16 27.67
N ASP A 722 35.45 -26.40 27.50
CA ASP A 722 35.86 -27.36 28.54
C ASP A 722 37.06 -26.89 29.38
N THR A 723 37.87 -25.97 28.86
CA THR A 723 39.07 -25.45 29.54
C THR A 723 38.84 -24.10 30.22
N PHE A 724 37.65 -23.50 30.10
CA PHE A 724 37.34 -22.22 30.74
C PHE A 724 37.09 -22.43 32.24
N GLU A 725 37.76 -21.66 33.09
CA GLU A 725 37.71 -21.85 34.55
C GLU A 725 36.49 -21.18 35.19
N GLY A 726 35.87 -20.22 34.49
CA GLY A 726 34.74 -19.45 34.97
C GLY A 726 33.37 -20.02 34.60
N PRO A 727 32.28 -19.43 35.12
CA PRO A 727 30.92 -19.79 34.71
C PRO A 727 30.66 -19.50 33.23
N ILE A 728 30.04 -20.46 32.55
CA ILE A 728 29.47 -20.29 31.20
C ILE A 728 27.98 -20.60 31.27
N SER A 729 27.14 -19.64 30.87
CA SER A 729 25.70 -19.81 30.89
C SER A 729 25.02 -19.11 29.72
N TYR A 730 23.74 -19.40 29.50
CA TYR A 730 22.88 -18.67 28.57
C TYR A 730 22.07 -17.58 29.28
N ALA A 731 22.12 -17.52 30.62
CA ALA A 731 21.47 -16.53 31.47
C ALA A 731 20.00 -16.28 31.07
N ILE A 732 19.27 -17.36 30.88
CA ILE A 732 17.85 -17.42 30.54
C ILE A 732 17.16 -18.36 31.53
N MET A 733 15.86 -18.20 31.75
CA MET A 733 15.11 -19.16 32.57
C MET A 733 15.67 -19.29 33.99
N ASN A 734 16.26 -18.22 34.52
CA ASN A 734 16.98 -18.22 35.80
C ASN A 734 18.10 -19.27 35.92
N ASP A 735 18.70 -19.69 34.80
CA ASP A 735 19.81 -20.67 34.77
C ASP A 735 21.17 -20.09 35.23
N PHE A 736 21.20 -18.86 35.74
CA PHE A 736 22.42 -18.16 36.14
C PHE A 736 22.19 -17.23 37.35
N ASP A 737 23.03 -17.38 38.38
CA ASP A 737 23.08 -16.43 39.51
C ASP A 737 23.99 -15.24 39.17
N TYR A 738 23.39 -14.08 38.93
CA TYR A 738 24.12 -12.86 38.58
C TYR A 738 25.08 -12.37 39.69
N LYS A 739 24.98 -12.84 40.94
CA LYS A 739 26.00 -12.54 41.97
C LYS A 739 27.39 -13.03 41.57
N ALA A 740 27.48 -14.04 40.69
CA ALA A 740 28.74 -14.54 40.17
C ALA A 740 29.52 -13.51 39.33
N VAL A 741 28.87 -12.44 38.84
CA VAL A 741 29.55 -11.40 38.04
C VAL A 741 30.16 -10.27 38.88
N THR A 742 29.90 -10.22 40.19
CA THR A 742 30.35 -9.10 41.04
C THR A 742 31.87 -8.98 41.05
N GLY A 743 32.38 -7.80 40.65
CA GLY A 743 33.80 -7.51 40.52
C GLY A 743 34.49 -8.23 39.34
N LYS A 744 33.77 -9.02 38.54
CA LYS A 744 34.31 -9.85 37.46
C LYS A 744 34.18 -9.19 36.09
N ARG A 745 35.02 -9.63 35.16
CA ARG A 745 34.97 -9.26 33.73
C ARG A 745 34.07 -10.25 33.00
N VAL A 746 33.06 -9.76 32.30
CA VAL A 746 32.03 -10.60 31.68
C VAL A 746 32.11 -10.52 30.16
N GLY A 747 32.15 -11.68 29.49
CA GLY A 747 31.98 -11.80 28.05
C GLY A 747 30.50 -12.04 27.72
N ILE A 748 29.85 -11.10 27.04
CA ILE A 748 28.47 -11.21 26.58
C ILE A 748 28.48 -11.52 25.08
N LEU A 749 28.06 -12.71 24.69
CA LEU A 749 28.13 -13.18 23.32
C LEU A 749 26.79 -13.00 22.62
N GLY A 750 26.71 -12.01 21.73
CA GLY A 750 25.49 -11.62 21.06
C GLY A 750 25.29 -10.11 21.12
N HIS A 751 24.38 -9.61 20.27
CA HIS A 751 24.00 -8.19 20.21
C HIS A 751 22.49 -8.06 20.00
N GLY A 752 21.71 -8.97 20.59
CA GLY A 752 20.25 -8.98 20.49
C GLY A 752 19.59 -8.21 21.63
N ALA A 753 18.26 -8.18 21.64
CA ALA A 753 17.47 -7.51 22.67
C ALA A 753 17.78 -8.03 24.09
N PHE A 754 17.89 -9.36 24.22
CA PHE A 754 18.24 -10.03 25.46
C PHE A 754 19.71 -9.80 25.89
N ALA A 755 20.62 -9.55 24.94
CA ALA A 755 22.01 -9.22 25.24
C ALA A 755 22.17 -7.82 25.83
N VAL A 756 21.43 -6.85 25.28
CA VAL A 756 21.33 -5.49 25.84
C VAL A 756 20.74 -5.51 27.25
N GLU A 757 19.73 -6.35 27.48
CA GLU A 757 19.14 -6.57 28.81
C GLU A 757 20.15 -7.16 29.79
N ASN A 758 20.84 -8.24 29.41
CA ASN A 758 21.83 -8.88 30.28
C ASN A 758 23.01 -7.98 30.60
N LEU A 759 23.43 -7.10 29.67
CA LEU A 759 24.42 -6.07 29.96
C LEU A 759 23.98 -5.18 31.12
N ARG A 760 22.72 -4.70 31.11
CA ARG A 760 22.16 -3.95 32.24
C ARG A 760 22.23 -4.79 33.52
N THR A 761 21.74 -6.03 33.50
CA THR A 761 21.70 -6.87 34.71
C THR A 761 23.10 -7.13 35.27
N CYS A 762 24.09 -7.47 34.44
CA CYS A 762 25.47 -7.65 34.89
C CYS A 762 26.05 -6.39 35.56
N LEU A 763 25.72 -5.22 35.04
CA LEU A 763 26.13 -3.93 35.63
C LEU A 763 25.33 -3.59 36.89
N GLU A 764 24.05 -3.97 36.98
CA GLU A 764 23.25 -3.90 38.21
C GLU A 764 23.90 -4.75 39.33
N TYR A 765 24.50 -5.89 38.98
CA TYR A 765 25.26 -6.79 39.88
C TYR A 765 26.76 -6.47 39.98
N SER A 766 27.15 -5.24 39.60
CA SER A 766 28.48 -4.70 39.83
C SER A 766 29.61 -5.48 39.16
N CYS A 767 29.42 -5.94 37.91
CA CYS A 767 30.54 -6.41 37.11
C CYS A 767 31.56 -5.29 36.87
N SER A 768 32.85 -5.63 36.84
CA SER A 768 33.93 -4.64 36.71
C SER A 768 34.14 -4.19 35.27
N LYS A 769 33.87 -5.06 34.30
CA LYS A 769 33.99 -4.79 32.86
C LYS A 769 33.08 -5.74 32.08
N ALA A 770 32.48 -5.25 31.00
CA ALA A 770 31.77 -6.09 30.04
C ALA A 770 32.41 -6.02 28.64
N TYR A 771 32.46 -7.16 27.96
CA TYR A 771 32.83 -7.29 26.55
C TYR A 771 31.65 -7.87 25.79
N MET A 772 30.96 -7.06 25.00
CA MET A 772 29.88 -7.53 24.14
C MET A 772 30.45 -7.92 22.78
N ILE A 773 30.53 -9.22 22.52
CA ILE A 773 31.17 -9.80 21.33
C ILE A 773 30.10 -10.28 20.37
N CYS A 774 30.16 -9.83 19.13
CA CYS A 774 29.15 -10.10 18.12
C CYS A 774 29.76 -10.21 16.73
N ARG A 775 29.13 -10.98 15.83
CA ARG A 775 29.58 -11.11 14.43
C ARG A 775 29.29 -9.87 13.60
N ARG A 776 28.21 -9.17 13.95
CA ARG A 776 27.75 -7.92 13.35
C ARG A 776 27.04 -7.12 14.43
N LYS A 777 27.19 -5.80 14.44
CA LYS A 777 26.44 -4.92 15.35
C LYS A 777 24.99 -4.77 14.89
N ASN A 778 24.03 -5.15 15.74
CA ASN A 778 22.64 -4.77 15.52
C ASN A 778 22.42 -3.32 15.95
N LEU A 779 21.35 -2.70 15.47
CA LEU A 779 20.88 -1.46 16.05
C LEU A 779 20.27 -1.73 17.42
N ALA A 780 20.84 -1.13 18.46
CA ALA A 780 20.17 -0.89 19.73
C ALA A 780 19.31 0.39 19.61
N CYS A 781 18.20 0.44 20.33
CA CYS A 781 17.25 1.55 20.28
C CYS A 781 17.23 2.30 21.63
N PRO A 782 17.47 3.62 21.64
CA PRO A 782 17.30 4.43 22.85
C PRO A 782 15.83 4.44 23.29
N ARG A 783 15.58 4.47 24.60
CA ARG A 783 14.20 4.40 25.15
C ARG A 783 13.31 5.56 24.68
N VAL A 784 13.89 6.74 24.51
CA VAL A 784 13.17 7.91 23.96
C VAL A 784 12.73 7.69 22.53
N VAL A 785 13.49 6.93 21.74
CA VAL A 785 13.11 6.64 20.36
C VAL A 785 11.96 5.63 20.30
N SER A 786 11.99 4.60 21.14
CA SER A 786 10.85 3.68 21.31
C SER A 786 9.58 4.44 21.71
N TRP A 787 9.67 5.30 22.73
CA TRP A 787 8.55 6.16 23.15
C TRP A 787 8.07 7.07 22.02
N TYR A 788 8.98 7.69 21.28
CA TYR A 788 8.67 8.58 20.15
C TYR A 788 7.87 7.86 19.05
N ILE A 789 8.27 6.63 18.71
CA ILE A 789 7.53 5.78 17.75
C ILE A 789 6.16 5.40 18.32
N ASN A 790 6.09 4.99 19.59
CA ASN A 790 4.86 4.52 20.22
C ASN A 790 3.85 5.64 20.47
N GLN A 791 4.27 6.88 20.74
CA GLN A 791 3.34 8.00 20.92
C GLN A 791 2.87 8.61 19.58
N SER A 792 3.43 8.21 18.44
CA SER A 792 3.11 8.82 17.15
C SER A 792 1.84 8.24 16.52
N VAL A 793 0.94 9.12 16.03
CA VAL A 793 -0.25 8.72 15.25
C VAL A 793 0.15 8.26 13.84
N HIS A 794 1.10 8.95 13.22
CA HIS A 794 1.60 8.60 11.91
C HIS A 794 2.90 7.79 12.05
N PRO A 795 3.07 6.70 11.29
CA PRO A 795 4.31 5.93 11.31
C PRO A 795 5.53 6.81 11.02
N ILE A 796 6.59 6.62 11.79
CA ILE A 796 7.85 7.37 11.62
C ILE A 796 8.61 6.80 10.42
N ASN A 797 8.96 7.64 9.45
CA ASN A 797 9.75 7.17 8.32
C ASN A 797 11.20 6.79 8.72
N GLY A 798 11.85 5.98 7.89
CA GLY A 798 13.22 5.50 8.13
C GLY A 798 14.25 6.61 8.37
N PRO A 799 14.33 7.67 7.54
CA PRO A 799 15.24 8.80 7.78
C PRO A 799 15.07 9.48 9.15
N LEU A 800 13.83 9.79 9.56
CA LEU A 800 13.54 10.39 10.87
C LEU A 800 13.86 9.42 12.01
N THR A 801 13.63 8.13 11.81
CA THR A 801 14.03 7.08 12.77
C THR A 801 15.54 7.11 12.97
N MET A 802 16.33 7.06 11.90
CA MET A 802 17.79 7.12 11.99
C MET A 802 18.29 8.43 12.61
N LYS A 803 17.68 9.57 12.27
CA LYS A 803 17.98 10.87 12.88
C LYS A 803 17.75 10.85 14.39
N SER A 804 16.66 10.23 14.84
CA SER A 804 16.34 10.12 16.28
C SER A 804 17.32 9.22 17.06
N PHE A 805 18.05 8.33 16.39
CA PHE A 805 19.08 7.49 17.02
C PHE A 805 20.39 8.27 17.27
N LEU A 806 20.70 9.28 16.45
CA LEU A 806 22.00 9.97 16.45
C LEU A 806 22.43 10.53 17.82
N PRO A 807 21.58 11.16 18.64
CA PRO A 807 22.01 11.72 19.92
C PRO A 807 22.70 10.69 20.83
N ALA A 808 22.17 9.47 20.92
CA ALA A 808 22.79 8.40 21.68
C ALA A 808 24.04 7.84 20.99
N TYR A 809 23.96 7.52 19.69
CA TYR A 809 25.06 6.91 18.95
C TYR A 809 26.31 7.80 18.83
N ASN A 810 26.13 9.12 18.79
CA ASN A 810 27.23 10.09 18.77
C ASN A 810 28.11 9.97 20.03
N LEU A 811 27.55 9.59 21.18
CA LEU A 811 28.32 9.35 22.41
C LEU A 811 29.27 8.15 22.29
N LEU A 812 28.95 7.19 21.43
CA LEU A 812 29.72 5.97 21.22
C LEU A 812 30.80 6.17 20.14
N GLY A 813 30.71 7.24 19.34
CA GLY A 813 31.50 7.40 18.12
C GLY A 813 31.11 6.42 17.01
N PHE A 814 29.91 5.85 17.07
CA PHE A 814 29.41 4.89 16.08
C PHE A 814 28.50 5.61 15.07
N ASP A 815 28.70 5.39 13.77
CA ASP A 815 27.76 5.84 12.75
C ASP A 815 26.71 4.74 12.48
N PRO A 816 25.47 4.86 13.00
CA PRO A 816 24.44 3.83 12.81
C PRO A 816 24.03 3.67 11.34
N TRP A 817 24.32 4.64 10.48
CA TRP A 817 24.06 4.57 9.04
C TRP A 817 24.97 3.59 8.29
N THR A 818 26.11 3.24 8.87
CA THR A 818 27.06 2.27 8.30
C THR A 818 26.76 0.83 8.69
N TYR A 819 25.76 0.62 9.55
CA TYR A 819 25.43 -0.71 10.05
C TYR A 819 24.83 -1.54 8.92
N TYR A 820 25.14 -2.83 8.91
CA TYR A 820 24.63 -3.76 7.89
C TYR A 820 23.10 -3.78 7.78
N ALA A 821 22.41 -3.40 8.86
CA ALA A 821 20.95 -3.37 8.94
C ALA A 821 20.33 -2.17 8.22
N VAL A 822 21.11 -1.15 7.87
CA VAL A 822 20.61 0.10 7.30
C VAL A 822 20.89 0.14 5.81
N MET A 823 19.84 0.13 5.02
CA MET A 823 19.91 0.24 3.56
C MET A 823 19.35 1.61 3.17
N SER A 824 20.22 2.51 2.71
CA SER A 824 19.82 3.86 2.29
C SER A 824 20.35 4.23 0.93
N ASN A 825 19.68 5.14 0.23
CA ASN A 825 20.27 5.81 -0.92
C ASN A 825 21.39 6.80 -0.50
N ASP A 826 22.21 7.25 -1.45
CA ASP A 826 23.34 8.16 -1.18
C ASP A 826 22.92 9.45 -0.49
N LYS A 827 21.71 9.94 -0.78
CA LYS A 827 21.14 11.16 -0.20
C LYS A 827 20.49 10.95 1.17
N ARG A 828 20.46 9.72 1.69
CA ARG A 828 19.80 9.32 2.95
C ARG A 828 18.32 9.74 3.06
N THR A 829 17.64 9.90 1.92
CA THR A 829 16.22 10.27 1.86
C THR A 829 15.28 9.08 1.85
N THR A 830 15.80 7.89 1.52
CA THR A 830 15.06 6.62 1.62
C THR A 830 15.89 5.66 2.45
N VAL A 831 15.25 5.02 3.44
CA VAL A 831 15.92 4.11 4.36
C VAL A 831 15.01 2.92 4.63
N THR A 832 15.56 1.73 4.48
CA THR A 832 14.99 0.48 4.99
C THR A 832 15.89 -0.04 6.09
N ILE A 833 15.31 -0.37 7.24
CA ILE A 833 16.03 -1.00 8.35
C ILE A 833 15.63 -2.48 8.39
N ALA A 834 16.61 -3.36 8.16
CA ALA A 834 16.43 -4.80 8.08
C ALA A 834 17.47 -5.55 8.94
N GLN A 835 17.05 -6.10 10.08
CA GLN A 835 17.90 -6.95 10.94
C GLN A 835 17.14 -8.15 11.48
N LYS A 836 17.85 -9.26 11.70
CA LYS A 836 17.27 -10.52 12.19
C LYS A 836 16.80 -10.44 13.64
N SER A 837 17.47 -9.64 14.47
CA SER A 837 17.06 -9.41 15.86
C SER A 837 16.09 -8.24 15.93
N ARG A 838 15.15 -8.27 16.89
CA ARG A 838 14.48 -7.06 17.36
C ARG A 838 15.51 -6.10 17.96
N PHE A 839 15.16 -4.81 18.04
CA PHE A 839 16.01 -3.83 18.71
C PHE A 839 16.15 -4.18 20.20
N GLY A 840 17.37 -4.14 20.72
CA GLY A 840 17.55 -4.02 22.17
C GLY A 840 17.25 -2.60 22.58
N ILE A 841 16.14 -2.41 23.29
CA ILE A 841 15.71 -1.09 23.77
C ILE A 841 16.26 -0.88 25.19
N GLY A 842 17.06 0.16 25.39
CA GLY A 842 17.65 0.45 26.70
C GLY A 842 18.80 1.46 26.66
N ASP A 843 18.75 2.44 27.55
CA ASP A 843 19.74 3.53 27.59
C ASP A 843 21.06 3.11 28.27
N VAL A 844 21.00 2.12 29.17
CA VAL A 844 22.16 1.57 29.90
C VAL A 844 23.25 1.07 28.95
N TYR A 845 22.89 0.49 27.81
CA TYR A 845 23.87 0.09 26.79
C TYR A 845 24.69 1.29 26.28
N PHE A 846 24.02 2.37 25.89
CA PHE A 846 24.69 3.55 25.36
C PHE A 846 25.57 4.22 26.42
N LEU A 847 25.08 4.32 27.64
CA LEU A 847 25.83 4.85 28.78
C LEU A 847 27.07 3.99 29.08
N ALA A 848 26.91 2.67 29.19
CA ALA A 848 28.01 1.75 29.52
C ALA A 848 29.13 1.77 28.47
N VAL A 849 28.77 1.82 27.19
CA VAL A 849 29.76 1.91 26.10
C VAL A 849 30.43 3.28 26.08
N SER A 850 29.67 4.37 26.22
CA SER A 850 30.22 5.73 26.22
C SER A 850 31.19 5.97 27.37
N MET A 851 30.89 5.44 28.56
CA MET A 851 31.75 5.52 29.75
C MET A 851 32.94 4.55 29.71
N GLY A 852 32.95 3.59 28.77
CA GLY A 852 34.03 2.63 28.58
C GLY A 852 34.03 1.44 29.55
N ILE A 853 32.97 1.24 30.33
CA ILE A 853 32.82 0.03 31.17
C ILE A 853 32.34 -1.18 30.34
N CYS A 854 31.70 -0.92 29.20
CA CYS A 854 31.40 -1.92 28.18
C CYS A 854 32.23 -1.67 26.90
N GLU A 855 32.80 -2.72 26.32
CA GLU A 855 33.43 -2.67 24.99
C GLU A 855 32.65 -3.56 24.02
N VAL A 856 32.36 -3.06 22.81
CA VAL A 856 31.71 -3.85 21.76
C VAL A 856 32.77 -4.33 20.76
N ILE A 857 32.90 -5.65 20.62
CA ILE A 857 33.84 -6.30 19.70
C ILE A 857 33.03 -6.93 18.57
N GLU A 858 33.26 -6.48 17.34
CA GLU A 858 32.59 -6.97 16.14
C GLU A 858 33.51 -7.95 15.40
N GLU A 859 33.53 -9.20 15.86
CA GLU A 859 34.41 -10.24 15.33
C GLU A 859 33.90 -11.66 15.64
N ASP A 860 34.39 -12.64 14.89
CA ASP A 860 34.16 -14.06 15.18
C ASP A 860 35.10 -14.58 16.28
N ILE A 861 34.58 -15.46 17.12
CA ILE A 861 35.35 -16.15 18.17
C ILE A 861 36.08 -17.34 17.55
N LYS A 862 37.38 -17.46 17.84
CA LYS A 862 38.22 -18.58 17.42
C LYS A 862 38.19 -19.73 18.42
N ARG A 863 38.31 -19.40 19.72
CA ARG A 863 38.28 -20.34 20.86
C ARG A 863 38.19 -19.59 22.18
N VAL A 864 37.94 -20.33 23.26
CA VAL A 864 38.11 -19.86 24.64
C VAL A 864 39.25 -20.62 25.33
N SER A 865 39.71 -20.08 26.45
CA SER A 865 40.80 -20.58 27.31
C SER A 865 40.54 -20.11 28.75
N PRO A 866 41.19 -20.66 29.80
CA PRO A 866 40.86 -20.46 31.22
C PRO A 866 40.22 -19.12 31.65
N ASN A 867 40.73 -17.97 31.22
CA ASN A 867 40.14 -16.65 31.54
C ASN A 867 40.11 -15.70 30.34
N ALA A 868 39.91 -16.22 29.13
CA ALA A 868 39.90 -15.39 27.93
C ALA A 868 39.14 -15.97 26.75
N ILE A 869 38.58 -15.06 25.96
CA ILE A 869 38.03 -15.33 24.64
C ILE A 869 39.03 -14.83 23.59
N HIS A 870 39.37 -15.69 22.63
CA HIS A 870 40.30 -15.40 21.54
C HIS A 870 39.50 -15.16 20.27
N MET A 871 39.71 -14.02 19.63
CA MET A 871 39.10 -13.68 18.33
C MET A 871 39.91 -14.26 17.17
N GLN A 872 39.34 -14.26 15.97
CA GLN A 872 40.03 -14.76 14.76
C GLN A 872 41.27 -13.95 14.38
N SER A 873 41.24 -12.64 14.62
CA SER A 873 42.31 -11.66 14.40
C SER A 873 43.51 -11.85 15.33
N GLY A 874 43.36 -12.65 16.38
CA GLY A 874 44.34 -12.77 17.47
C GLY A 874 44.12 -11.79 18.63
N LYS A 875 43.13 -10.89 18.54
CA LYS A 875 42.70 -10.07 19.69
C LYS A 875 42.20 -10.98 20.82
N LYS A 876 42.57 -10.65 22.06
CA LYS A 876 42.18 -11.39 23.27
C LYS A 876 41.32 -10.49 24.14
N ALA A 877 40.18 -11.00 24.61
CA ALA A 877 39.37 -10.38 25.65
C ALA A 877 39.48 -11.21 26.93
N GLU A 878 39.97 -10.62 28.02
CA GLU A 878 40.10 -11.32 29.30
C GLU A 878 38.79 -11.26 30.07
N VAL A 879 38.24 -12.44 30.37
CA VAL A 879 36.92 -12.59 30.95
C VAL A 879 36.94 -13.70 31.99
N ASP A 880 36.16 -13.52 33.05
CA ASP A 880 36.01 -14.47 34.15
C ASP A 880 34.64 -15.17 34.11
N VAL A 881 33.69 -14.65 33.32
CA VAL A 881 32.34 -15.21 33.11
C VAL A 881 31.96 -15.07 31.63
N ILE A 882 31.29 -16.06 31.04
CA ILE A 882 30.76 -16.00 29.67
C ILE A 882 29.24 -16.21 29.66
N LEU A 883 28.52 -15.28 29.04
CA LEU A 883 27.09 -15.36 28.79
C LEU A 883 26.81 -15.53 27.28
N LYS A 884 26.25 -16.66 26.88
CA LYS A 884 25.94 -17.04 25.48
C LYS A 884 24.52 -16.62 25.10
N LEU A 885 24.34 -15.43 24.53
CA LEU A 885 23.02 -14.81 24.32
C LEU A 885 22.62 -14.78 22.83
N TYR A 886 22.45 -15.96 22.25
CA TYR A 886 22.22 -16.14 20.81
C TYR A 886 20.74 -16.01 20.38
N GLY A 887 19.82 -15.89 21.33
CA GLY A 887 18.38 -15.79 21.08
C GLY A 887 17.70 -17.17 21.00
N PHE A 888 16.54 -17.22 20.36
CA PHE A 888 15.66 -18.39 20.35
C PHE A 888 15.30 -18.82 18.92
N ASN A 889 14.86 -20.07 18.80
CA ASN A 889 14.19 -20.69 17.66
C ASN A 889 12.73 -21.02 18.01
N GLY A 890 11.91 -21.18 16.97
CA GLY A 890 10.57 -21.73 17.12
C GLY A 890 10.60 -23.23 17.41
N ASN A 891 9.44 -23.79 17.73
CA ASN A 891 9.30 -25.22 18.00
C ASN A 891 8.52 -25.93 16.88
N PHE A 892 9.17 -26.87 16.18
CA PHE A 892 8.52 -27.66 15.13
C PHE A 892 7.33 -28.51 15.62
N GLU A 893 7.23 -28.81 16.92
CA GLU A 893 6.05 -29.48 17.47
C GLU A 893 4.76 -28.66 17.28
N VAL A 894 4.86 -27.33 17.20
CA VAL A 894 3.71 -26.47 16.92
C VAL A 894 3.17 -26.72 15.51
N ASP A 895 4.06 -26.83 14.52
CA ASP A 895 3.66 -27.15 13.15
C ASP A 895 3.02 -28.55 13.07
N ARG A 896 3.56 -29.51 13.81
CA ARG A 896 3.01 -30.87 13.88
C ARG A 896 1.63 -30.88 14.54
N LEU A 897 1.48 -30.23 15.69
CA LEU A 897 0.21 -30.12 16.41
C LEU A 897 -0.88 -29.48 15.55
N MET A 898 -0.56 -28.38 14.86
CA MET A 898 -1.52 -27.64 14.04
C MET A 898 -1.68 -28.20 12.62
N ASN A 899 -0.98 -29.30 12.29
CA ASN A 899 -0.92 -29.90 10.95
C ASN A 899 -0.58 -28.87 9.86
N VAL A 900 0.49 -28.10 10.07
CA VAL A 900 0.90 -26.97 9.21
C VAL A 900 1.69 -27.48 8.01
N LYS A 901 1.25 -27.14 6.79
CA LYS A 901 2.06 -27.29 5.57
C LYS A 901 2.52 -25.94 5.06
N THR A 902 1.65 -24.94 5.12
CA THR A 902 1.95 -23.57 4.70
C THR A 902 1.14 -22.58 5.52
N MET A 903 1.81 -21.54 6.00
CA MET A 903 1.16 -20.36 6.58
C MET A 903 0.79 -19.40 5.45
N THR A 904 -0.50 -19.09 5.31
CA THR A 904 -0.99 -18.04 4.40
C THR A 904 -1.51 -16.88 5.24
N GLY A 905 -0.77 -15.78 5.26
CA GLY A 905 -0.91 -14.80 6.33
C GLY A 905 -0.70 -15.46 7.70
N TYR A 906 -1.71 -15.43 8.57
CA TYR A 906 -1.68 -16.10 9.88
C TYR A 906 -2.55 -17.37 9.95
N TRP A 907 -3.02 -17.86 8.81
CA TRP A 907 -3.89 -19.03 8.72
C TRP A 907 -3.16 -20.25 8.17
N VAL A 908 -3.43 -21.40 8.78
CA VAL A 908 -2.82 -22.67 8.42
C VAL A 908 -3.52 -23.25 7.20
N ASP A 909 -2.78 -23.47 6.11
CA ASP A 909 -3.25 -24.05 4.85
C ASP A 909 -4.55 -23.42 4.32
N GLU A 910 -4.67 -22.09 4.43
CA GLU A 910 -5.83 -21.31 3.96
C GLU A 910 -7.16 -21.66 4.66
N ASP A 911 -7.10 -22.34 5.80
CA ASP A 911 -8.24 -22.67 6.64
C ASP A 911 -8.46 -21.57 7.68
N PHE A 912 -9.48 -20.74 7.48
CA PHE A 912 -9.75 -19.58 8.35
C PHE A 912 -10.04 -19.95 9.82
N ARG A 913 -10.34 -21.23 10.09
CA ARG A 913 -10.61 -21.80 11.42
C ARG A 913 -9.38 -22.34 12.12
N ARG A 914 -8.24 -22.47 11.42
CA ARG A 914 -6.94 -22.79 12.02
C ARG A 914 -6.06 -21.55 11.99
N TYR A 915 -6.08 -20.81 13.09
CA TYR A 915 -5.34 -19.57 13.24
C TYR A 915 -4.11 -19.78 14.13
N LEU A 916 -2.96 -19.35 13.66
CA LEU A 916 -1.70 -19.58 14.35
C LEU A 916 -0.79 -18.38 14.17
N ILE A 917 -0.46 -17.73 15.29
CA ILE A 917 0.40 -16.54 15.26
C ILE A 917 1.34 -16.49 16.44
N ALA A 918 2.61 -16.25 16.13
CA ALA A 918 3.61 -15.73 17.05
C ALA A 918 4.07 -14.35 16.57
N GLU A 919 4.73 -13.60 17.45
CA GLU A 919 5.28 -12.31 17.04
C GLU A 919 6.20 -12.48 15.81
N PRO A 920 6.01 -11.70 14.73
CA PRO A 920 6.92 -11.74 13.61
C PRO A 920 8.36 -11.43 14.03
N ILE A 921 9.33 -12.22 13.58
CA ILE A 921 10.73 -12.07 14.00
C ILE A 921 11.45 -10.95 13.24
N GLY A 922 12.42 -10.33 13.92
CA GLY A 922 13.31 -9.32 13.35
C GLY A 922 12.65 -7.95 13.11
N VAL A 923 13.38 -7.10 12.39
CA VAL A 923 12.92 -5.78 11.94
C VAL A 923 13.08 -5.76 10.43
N ASN A 924 12.04 -5.34 9.72
CA ASN A 924 12.11 -5.03 8.29
C ASN A 924 11.09 -3.93 8.00
N ALA A 925 11.54 -2.68 8.03
CA ALA A 925 10.64 -1.53 7.94
C ALA A 925 11.28 -0.34 7.23
N THR A 926 10.47 0.31 6.39
CA THR A 926 10.72 1.68 5.88
C THR A 926 9.99 2.74 6.70
N ASN A 927 8.95 2.33 7.44
CA ASN A 927 8.18 3.17 8.35
C ASN A 927 7.87 2.37 9.62
N PHE A 928 7.99 3.01 10.77
CA PHE A 928 7.79 2.39 12.08
C PHE A 928 6.45 2.81 12.68
N GLY A 929 5.50 1.86 12.71
CA GLY A 929 4.19 2.04 13.33
C GLY A 929 4.16 1.75 14.83
N GLY A 930 5.17 1.08 15.39
CA GLY A 930 5.23 0.70 16.80
C GLY A 930 6.47 -0.16 17.08
N THR A 931 6.92 -0.18 18.34
CA THR A 931 7.98 -1.08 18.84
C THR A 931 7.45 -2.13 19.82
N SER A 932 6.19 -2.00 20.24
CA SER A 932 5.56 -2.84 21.27
C SER A 932 4.57 -3.86 20.71
N PHE A 933 4.24 -4.85 21.55
CA PHE A 933 3.49 -6.05 21.20
C PHE A 933 1.96 -5.88 21.26
N SER A 934 1.41 -5.24 22.29
CA SER A 934 -0.05 -5.16 22.50
C SER A 934 -0.83 -4.51 21.35
N PRO A 935 -0.33 -3.45 20.67
CA PRO A 935 -1.00 -2.91 19.49
C PRO A 935 -1.16 -3.94 18.37
N GLY A 936 -0.14 -4.79 18.15
CA GLY A 936 -0.19 -5.88 17.17
C GLY A 936 -1.19 -6.96 17.60
N VAL A 937 -1.13 -7.41 18.85
CA VAL A 937 -2.06 -8.41 19.40
C VAL A 937 -3.52 -7.97 19.24
N ARG A 938 -3.82 -6.70 19.52
CA ARG A 938 -5.17 -6.16 19.37
C ARG A 938 -5.72 -6.32 17.95
N VAL A 939 -4.87 -6.19 16.93
CA VAL A 939 -5.22 -6.40 15.52
C VAL A 939 -5.39 -7.89 15.22
N TRP A 940 -4.45 -8.72 15.66
CA TRP A 940 -4.42 -10.15 15.36
C TRP A 940 -5.63 -10.90 15.93
N VAL A 941 -6.06 -10.56 17.15
CA VAL A 941 -7.26 -11.19 17.75
C VAL A 941 -8.57 -10.80 17.04
N ASP A 942 -8.61 -9.62 16.41
CA ASP A 942 -9.76 -9.19 15.62
C ASP A 942 -9.81 -9.91 14.27
N TYR A 943 -8.66 -10.20 13.64
CA TYR A 943 -8.63 -10.93 12.37
C TYR A 943 -9.30 -12.29 12.47
N VAL A 944 -8.89 -13.12 13.42
CA VAL A 944 -9.48 -14.47 13.57
C VAL A 944 -10.93 -14.38 14.00
N ALA A 945 -11.27 -13.52 14.95
CA ALA A 945 -12.65 -13.33 15.40
C ALA A 945 -13.56 -12.92 14.23
N TYR A 946 -13.10 -12.00 13.37
CA TYR A 946 -13.85 -11.53 12.22
C TYR A 946 -14.21 -12.66 11.26
N PHE A 947 -13.26 -13.52 10.88
CA PHE A 947 -13.56 -14.62 9.94
C PHE A 947 -14.32 -15.77 10.58
N LEU A 948 -14.24 -15.95 11.90
CA LEU A 948 -15.13 -16.87 12.61
C LEU A 948 -16.57 -16.35 12.68
N TRP A 949 -16.78 -15.04 12.82
CA TRP A 949 -18.11 -14.44 12.81
C TRP A 949 -18.68 -14.27 11.40
N TYR A 950 -17.84 -13.97 10.41
CA TYR A 950 -18.23 -13.64 9.04
C TYR A 950 -17.44 -14.46 8.01
N PRO A 951 -17.58 -15.80 8.01
CA PRO A 951 -16.77 -16.68 7.15
C PRO A 951 -16.96 -16.43 5.64
N LYS A 952 -18.10 -15.82 5.23
CA LYS A 952 -18.38 -15.40 3.84
C LYS A 952 -17.36 -14.44 3.25
N ASP A 953 -16.60 -13.74 4.08
CA ASP A 953 -15.62 -12.76 3.62
C ASP A 953 -14.23 -13.39 3.40
N TRP A 954 -13.99 -14.59 3.93
CA TRP A 954 -12.71 -15.29 3.79
C TRP A 954 -12.28 -15.48 2.33
N PRO A 955 -13.15 -15.92 1.38
CA PRO A 955 -12.74 -16.13 0.00
C PRO A 955 -12.23 -14.85 -0.67
N GLY A 956 -12.85 -13.71 -0.35
CA GLY A 956 -12.41 -12.41 -0.85
C GLY A 956 -10.97 -12.08 -0.43
N LEU A 957 -10.60 -12.39 0.81
CA LEU A 957 -9.22 -12.20 1.28
C LEU A 957 -8.27 -13.28 0.75
N ARG A 958 -8.66 -14.55 0.78
CA ARG A 958 -7.85 -15.68 0.30
C ARG A 958 -7.48 -15.52 -1.18
N ASP A 959 -8.46 -15.15 -1.99
CA ASP A 959 -8.33 -15.13 -3.46
C ASP A 959 -7.77 -13.81 -4.00
N CYS A 960 -7.61 -12.77 -3.17
CA CYS A 960 -7.06 -11.48 -3.62
C CYS A 960 -5.55 -11.51 -3.91
N GLY A 961 -4.84 -12.56 -3.47
CA GLY A 961 -3.40 -12.75 -3.72
C GLY A 961 -2.49 -11.81 -2.90
N LEU A 962 -3.02 -11.09 -1.92
CA LEU A 962 -2.25 -10.16 -1.08
C LEU A 962 -1.63 -10.81 0.16
N LEU A 963 -2.08 -12.01 0.54
CA LEU A 963 -1.53 -12.72 1.70
C LEU A 963 -0.21 -13.41 1.35
N PRO A 964 0.87 -13.16 2.10
CA PRO A 964 2.13 -13.85 1.90
C PRO A 964 2.03 -15.32 2.34
N ARG A 965 2.87 -16.18 1.75
CA ARG A 965 2.97 -17.59 2.11
C ARG A 965 4.35 -17.92 2.66
N HIS A 966 4.39 -18.78 3.68
CA HIS A 966 5.62 -19.26 4.30
C HIS A 966 5.48 -20.74 4.67
N SER A 967 6.53 -21.51 4.40
CA SER A 967 6.63 -22.93 4.76
C SER A 967 7.85 -23.11 5.66
N ALA A 968 7.91 -24.24 6.36
CA ALA A 968 9.04 -24.56 7.23
C ALA A 968 10.38 -24.53 6.47
N GLU A 969 11.42 -24.03 7.13
CA GLU A 969 12.80 -23.98 6.66
C GLU A 969 13.69 -24.81 7.62
N PRO A 970 13.76 -26.16 7.48
CA PRO A 970 14.50 -27.02 8.41
C PRO A 970 15.99 -26.69 8.48
N GLU A 971 16.61 -26.33 7.35
CA GLU A 971 18.02 -25.93 7.29
C GLU A 971 18.33 -24.66 8.08
N ALA A 972 17.32 -23.80 8.29
CA ALA A 972 17.42 -22.57 9.05
C ALA A 972 16.88 -22.70 10.50
N ASP A 973 16.51 -23.92 10.91
CA ASP A 973 15.84 -24.24 12.19
C ASP A 973 14.63 -23.32 12.46
N ARG A 974 13.82 -23.13 11.42
CA ARG A 974 12.69 -22.20 11.44
C ARG A 974 11.39 -22.90 11.02
N PRO A 975 10.47 -23.15 11.97
CA PRO A 975 9.14 -23.68 11.68
C PRO A 975 8.31 -22.75 10.79
N ALA A 976 7.30 -23.30 10.11
CA ALA A 976 6.39 -22.58 9.23
C ALA A 976 5.63 -21.47 9.96
N TYR A 977 5.23 -21.68 11.22
CA TYR A 977 4.52 -20.66 12.00
C TYR A 977 5.38 -19.45 12.38
N VAL A 978 6.71 -19.57 12.36
CA VAL A 978 7.64 -18.48 12.67
C VAL A 978 7.82 -17.60 11.44
N VAL A 979 6.95 -16.60 11.31
CA VAL A 979 6.97 -15.65 10.18
C VAL A 979 7.87 -14.43 10.47
N ASP A 980 8.37 -13.77 9.42
CA ASP A 980 9.22 -12.59 9.58
C ASP A 980 8.40 -11.28 9.55
N ALA A 981 9.04 -10.17 9.91
CA ALA A 981 8.41 -8.85 9.91
C ALA A 981 7.78 -8.45 8.55
N ARG A 982 8.33 -8.93 7.43
CA ARG A 982 7.79 -8.65 6.08
C ARG A 982 6.46 -9.37 5.88
N HIS A 983 6.41 -10.65 6.23
CA HIS A 983 5.20 -11.47 6.19
C HIS A 983 4.10 -10.87 7.08
N GLY A 984 4.44 -10.43 8.30
CA GLY A 984 3.48 -9.78 9.20
C GLY A 984 2.94 -8.45 8.65
N THR A 985 3.80 -7.62 8.07
CA THR A 985 3.42 -6.34 7.44
C THR A 985 2.51 -6.56 6.24
N GLN A 986 2.88 -7.48 5.35
CA GLN A 986 2.10 -7.83 4.15
C GLN A 986 0.75 -8.43 4.52
N THR A 987 0.68 -9.29 5.55
CA THR A 987 -0.58 -9.84 6.05
C THR A 987 -1.52 -8.73 6.54
N SER A 988 -0.99 -7.77 7.29
CA SER A 988 -1.79 -6.65 7.83
C SER A 988 -2.33 -5.74 6.72
N MET A 989 -1.49 -5.45 5.71
CA MET A 989 -1.90 -4.72 4.50
C MET A 989 -2.94 -5.50 3.70
N GLY A 990 -2.72 -6.80 3.51
CA GLY A 990 -3.63 -7.70 2.79
C GLY A 990 -5.00 -7.78 3.44
N CYS A 991 -5.06 -7.93 4.77
CA CYS A 991 -6.34 -7.95 5.51
C CYS A 991 -7.08 -6.61 5.37
N SER A 992 -6.38 -5.49 5.52
CA SER A 992 -6.99 -4.15 5.46
C SER A 992 -7.48 -3.80 4.05
N ALA A 993 -6.73 -4.20 3.02
CA ALA A 993 -7.08 -3.94 1.61
C ALA A 993 -8.11 -4.93 1.06
N GLY A 994 -8.01 -6.21 1.45
CA GLY A 994 -8.90 -7.28 1.00
C GLY A 994 -10.26 -7.30 1.70
N VAL A 995 -10.34 -6.74 2.92
CA VAL A 995 -11.58 -6.69 3.72
C VAL A 995 -11.78 -5.28 4.26
N PRO A 996 -12.56 -4.43 3.57
CA PRO A 996 -12.75 -3.04 3.96
C PRO A 996 -13.28 -2.83 5.40
N ALA A 997 -14.10 -3.77 5.90
CA ALA A 997 -14.59 -3.72 7.27
C ALA A 997 -13.47 -3.83 8.32
N LEU A 998 -12.44 -4.64 8.06
CA LEU A 998 -11.25 -4.70 8.91
C LEU A 998 -10.44 -3.40 8.80
N GLY A 999 -10.28 -2.86 7.59
CA GLY A 999 -9.63 -1.57 7.37
C GLY A 999 -10.29 -0.43 8.16
N GLU A 1000 -11.63 -0.36 8.15
CA GLU A 1000 -12.40 0.64 8.92
C GLU A 1000 -12.24 0.43 10.44
N ARG A 1001 -12.37 -0.80 10.92
CA ARG A 1001 -12.20 -1.15 12.35
C ARG A 1001 -10.81 -0.78 12.88
N HIS A 1002 -9.79 -0.85 12.03
CA HIS A 1002 -8.39 -0.61 12.42
C HIS A 1002 -7.91 0.81 12.18
N ALA A 1003 -8.72 1.67 11.54
CA ALA A 1003 -8.34 3.03 11.14
C ALA A 1003 -7.88 3.92 12.32
N ASN A 1004 -8.45 3.73 13.51
CA ASN A 1004 -8.19 4.57 14.69
C ASN A 1004 -7.14 4.00 15.66
N LEU A 1005 -6.55 2.83 15.39
CA LEU A 1005 -5.66 2.16 16.33
C LEU A 1005 -4.39 2.97 16.66
N ASN A 1006 -3.89 3.77 15.70
CA ASN A 1006 -2.76 4.65 15.97
C ASN A 1006 -3.10 5.81 16.91
N ALA A 1007 -4.36 6.29 16.89
CA ALA A 1007 -4.82 7.30 17.82
C ALA A 1007 -4.94 6.73 19.24
N LEU A 1008 -5.47 5.50 19.37
CA LEU A 1008 -5.51 4.76 20.63
C LEU A 1008 -4.10 4.58 21.21
N LYS A 1009 -3.14 4.15 20.37
CA LYS A 1009 -1.74 3.98 20.76
C LYS A 1009 -1.14 5.26 21.33
N ARG A 1010 -1.31 6.39 20.63
CA ARG A 1010 -0.87 7.71 21.12
C ARG A 1010 -1.53 8.07 22.44
N GLN A 1011 -2.83 7.87 22.56
CA GLN A 1011 -3.59 8.17 23.78
C GLN A 1011 -3.03 7.39 24.98
N LYS A 1012 -2.94 6.06 24.87
CA LYS A 1012 -2.45 5.20 25.97
C LYS A 1012 -1.00 5.51 26.33
N GLN A 1013 -0.15 5.74 25.32
CA GLN A 1013 1.25 6.10 25.55
C GLN A 1013 1.38 7.43 26.28
N LEU A 1014 0.62 8.47 25.91
CA LEU A 1014 0.70 9.78 26.56
C LEU A 1014 -0.02 9.83 27.91
N GLU A 1015 -1.01 8.97 28.14
CA GLU A 1015 -1.69 8.82 29.43
C GLU A 1015 -0.75 8.21 30.47
N CYS A 1016 -0.03 7.14 30.13
CA CYS A 1016 0.99 6.56 31.00
C CYS A 1016 2.24 7.45 31.10
N HIS A 1017 2.74 7.89 29.94
CA HIS A 1017 4.08 8.41 29.77
C HIS A 1017 4.06 9.80 29.10
N PRO A 1018 3.55 10.85 29.77
CA PRO A 1018 3.64 12.21 29.25
C PRO A 1018 5.09 12.60 28.97
N THR A 1019 5.32 13.30 27.86
CA THR A 1019 6.67 13.61 27.32
C THR A 1019 7.67 14.09 28.37
N ARG A 1020 7.30 15.08 29.19
CA ARG A 1020 8.20 15.66 30.19
C ARG A 1020 8.52 14.69 31.32
N LYS A 1021 7.52 13.96 31.79
CA LYS A 1021 7.68 12.98 32.88
C LYS A 1021 8.56 11.82 32.42
N TYR A 1022 8.29 11.27 31.24
CA TYR A 1022 9.07 10.18 30.67
C TYR A 1022 10.54 10.56 30.45
N LEU A 1023 10.81 11.77 29.93
CA LEU A 1023 12.19 12.25 29.75
C LEU A 1023 12.92 12.45 31.07
N GLU A 1024 12.23 12.93 32.10
CA GLU A 1024 12.83 13.08 33.43
C GLU A 1024 13.15 11.73 34.07
N GLU A 1025 12.29 10.74 33.91
CA GLU A 1025 12.54 9.36 34.36
C GLU A 1025 13.77 8.75 33.65
N CYS A 1026 13.84 8.86 32.32
CA CYS A 1026 15.01 8.43 31.55
C CYS A 1026 16.30 9.13 31.99
N ARG A 1027 16.24 10.45 32.23
CA ARG A 1027 17.38 11.25 32.68
C ARG A 1027 17.83 10.85 34.09
N THR A 1028 16.89 10.65 35.00
CA THR A 1028 17.18 10.25 36.38
C THR A 1028 17.90 8.91 36.40
N GLU A 1029 17.35 7.91 35.70
CA GLU A 1029 17.97 6.58 35.61
C GLU A 1029 19.36 6.66 34.96
N TRP A 1030 19.54 7.47 33.91
CA TRP A 1030 20.85 7.71 33.28
C TRP A 1030 21.89 8.26 34.27
N GLU A 1031 21.52 9.28 35.05
CA GLU A 1031 22.42 9.90 36.03
C GLU A 1031 22.74 8.96 37.20
N GLU A 1032 21.78 8.14 37.64
CA GLU A 1032 21.97 7.12 38.68
C GLU A 1032 22.93 6.02 38.23
N TYR A 1033 22.71 5.45 37.03
CA TYR A 1033 23.64 4.48 36.45
C TYR A 1033 25.01 5.10 36.20
N GLY A 1034 25.08 6.36 35.78
CA GLY A 1034 26.34 7.07 35.57
C GLY A 1034 27.17 7.16 36.85
N LYS A 1035 26.54 7.53 37.97
CA LYS A 1035 27.18 7.53 39.30
C LYS A 1035 27.64 6.12 39.69
N LYS A 1036 26.80 5.11 39.47
CA LYS A 1036 27.12 3.71 39.77
C LYS A 1036 28.32 3.24 38.94
N PHE A 1037 28.35 3.47 37.64
CA PHE A 1037 29.44 3.03 36.78
C PHE A 1037 30.74 3.75 37.10
N LYS A 1038 30.67 5.04 37.47
CA LYS A 1038 31.85 5.75 37.96
C LYS A 1038 32.39 5.14 39.25
N ALA A 1039 31.52 4.78 40.20
CA ALA A 1039 31.90 4.09 41.42
C ALA A 1039 32.50 2.69 41.18
N LEU A 1040 32.08 2.00 40.10
CA LEU A 1040 32.65 0.73 39.65
C LEU A 1040 33.99 0.88 38.90
N GLY A 1041 34.51 2.10 38.74
CA GLY A 1041 35.79 2.36 38.08
C GLY A 1041 35.70 2.60 36.57
N ALA A 1042 34.54 3.02 36.05
CA ALA A 1042 34.44 3.40 34.64
C ALA A 1042 35.46 4.50 34.27
N PRO A 1043 36.20 4.33 33.15
CA PRO A 1043 37.34 5.19 32.83
C PRO A 1043 36.94 6.62 32.48
N LYS A 1044 35.74 6.83 31.92
CA LYS A 1044 35.23 8.16 31.54
C LYS A 1044 34.11 8.59 32.48
N ASP A 1045 33.93 9.90 32.60
CA ASP A 1045 32.83 10.48 33.37
C ASP A 1045 31.47 10.25 32.69
N CYS A 1046 30.40 10.33 33.48
CA CYS A 1046 29.05 10.22 32.97
C CYS A 1046 28.74 11.40 32.03
N PRO A 1047 28.48 11.17 30.74
CA PRO A 1047 28.04 12.24 29.85
C PRO A 1047 26.64 12.73 30.23
N PRO A 1048 26.24 13.96 29.82
CA PRO A 1048 24.87 14.42 29.99
C PRO A 1048 23.90 13.54 29.20
N TYR A 1049 22.66 13.43 29.67
CA TYR A 1049 21.63 12.67 28.98
C TYR A 1049 21.40 13.23 27.56
N PRO A 1050 21.49 12.40 26.49
CA PRO A 1050 21.57 12.91 25.11
C PRO A 1050 20.25 13.47 24.55
N TYR A 1051 19.11 13.22 25.21
CA TYR A 1051 17.79 13.65 24.73
C TYR A 1051 17.22 14.77 25.59
N THR A 1052 17.37 16.01 25.13
CA THR A 1052 16.69 17.15 25.74
C THR A 1052 15.23 17.25 25.28
N TYR A 1053 14.39 17.91 26.07
CA TYR A 1053 13.01 18.20 25.69
C TYR A 1053 12.93 18.91 24.32
N LYS A 1054 13.87 19.82 24.02
CA LYS A 1054 13.89 20.54 22.74
C LYS A 1054 14.20 19.64 21.55
N ILE A 1055 15.12 18.68 21.70
CA ILE A 1055 15.41 17.69 20.66
C ILE A 1055 14.16 16.86 20.37
N VAL A 1056 13.48 16.38 21.40
CA VAL A 1056 12.27 15.56 21.25
C VAL A 1056 11.12 16.37 20.64
N GLU A 1057 10.90 17.60 21.08
CA GLU A 1057 9.91 18.51 20.51
C GLU A 1057 10.15 18.75 19.01
N ASN A 1058 11.41 18.93 18.60
CA ASN A 1058 11.76 19.09 17.19
C ASN A 1058 11.48 17.81 16.38
N LEU A 1059 11.81 16.62 16.92
CA LEU A 1059 11.50 15.34 16.26
C LEU A 1059 9.98 15.17 16.06
N LEU A 1060 9.18 15.52 17.07
CA LEU A 1060 7.72 15.49 16.99
C LEU A 1060 7.20 16.43 15.89
N ALA A 1061 7.67 17.68 15.88
CA ALA A 1061 7.25 18.67 14.89
C ALA A 1061 7.64 18.27 13.46
N GLU A 1062 8.82 17.67 13.26
CA GLU A 1062 9.25 17.16 11.96
C GLU A 1062 8.38 15.99 11.47
N ASN A 1063 7.99 15.08 12.36
CA ASN A 1063 7.07 13.99 12.00
C ASN A 1063 5.69 14.52 11.60
N GLU A 1064 5.16 15.49 12.35
CA GLU A 1064 3.87 16.11 12.02
C GLU A 1064 3.94 16.86 10.68
N ALA A 1065 5.07 17.52 10.38
CA ALA A 1065 5.31 18.17 9.09
C ALA A 1065 5.43 17.17 7.92
N ASP A 1066 6.12 16.04 8.11
CA ASP A 1066 6.22 14.95 7.12
C ASP A 1066 4.85 14.31 6.86
N ALA A 1067 4.05 14.08 7.91
CA ALA A 1067 2.70 13.57 7.76
C ALA A 1067 1.80 14.58 7.01
N ALA A 1068 1.89 15.87 7.36
CA ALA A 1068 1.10 16.91 6.71
C ALA A 1068 1.49 17.14 5.25
N SER A 1069 2.76 16.94 4.87
CA SER A 1069 3.19 17.06 3.47
C SER A 1069 2.68 15.91 2.61
N LYS A 1070 2.61 14.68 3.14
CA LYS A 1070 2.05 13.51 2.45
C LYS A 1070 0.54 13.54 2.30
N MET A 1071 -0.17 14.30 3.15
CA MET A 1071 -1.63 14.48 3.06
C MET A 1071 -2.06 15.58 2.09
N ARG A 1072 -1.16 16.50 1.71
CA ARG A 1072 -1.41 17.56 0.72
C ARG A 1072 -1.07 17.05 -0.66
#